data_AF-A0A959UDS7-F1
#
_entry.id   AF-A0A959UDS7-F1
#
_cell.length_a   1.000
_cell.length_b   1.000
_cell.length_c   1.000
_cell.angle_alpha   90.00
_cell.angle_beta   90.00
_cell.angle_gamma   90.00
#
_symmetry.space_group_name_H-M   'P 1'
#
loop_
_entity.id
_entity.type
_entity.pdbx_description
1 polymer ?
#
loop_
_entity_poly.entity_id
_entity_poly.type
_entity_poly.pdbx_seq_one_letter_code
_entity_poly.pdbx_strand_id
1 'polypeptide(L)'
;EIAGHAMWKYIADSYGKNVISNILYMTRISRNIEDGFLYVLGVSFEDLYTNWLNHYQNAYNTENQNNKLNTGEPLDLKIRKDRVYQNFKINNENNLAVFNTNKLGQYKVYVYDFETRKKKRIFKGDHKLERIQDYSYPITAWHPNGKIVSFIIEKKGLVLLYSYNTEDESMYHKPIFKIEKVLSFEYAPNGKEIIFSAVANGQSDIFTYNIMGNTQKNLTNDIYDDLEPTYVNSNEIIFTSNRRNDSLNLDHQKSSFESDKDIFLYRLNSSKPIQAITNSRDQDEFMPLVFQDGIYFHTNKGGKIYRYSAAFDSSVSHIDTTVHYNYFYNLNELGTSEWNDLEINTNKRSNTFSQINYHSGKYHLNYGTSFTKEESESDLSSSIPASTENKSQTQISPEAIRLKKIKPITVEKDINIFDFKFTGTNPSIQKTKEKVEQIDNRIADIELDFPTQRLYRLNFRPDNSIIQLNNSFANGQYQLYNGGPFTNPGVGINTKIGIVDLMEDHRVYGGFRLGGSMSEYSLNYQNLKRRMDKEYSFTRRKQRSTNTPIPFDIKTLQASVSLIWPFSEITSLRTTFQARNDKIVLLASDRFALEAPTSNEYWAAIKAAYIFDNTRDVSLNIKYGTRFKIYAEQYQLAYSEVETNSSDLSVVGFDARHYQKLHKEIIYVGRIAGSKSFGTNPLVYYLGGVDEWWKSDLFDESTPIDNTQNYGFQALAANMRGFLQNIRNGNNFVVINNEIRIPIFSYLINRPIQSDFVRNFQIIGFGDIGTAWIGSSPFSDDNPINNESKTTGSITVTYENINDPIVGGFGTGVRTKLLGYFARFDCAWGVENGVITDKPMFIFSLSLDI
;
A
#
# COMPACT_ATOMS: atom_id res chain seq x y z
N GLU A 1 10.26 0.45 18.68
CA GLU A 1 10.54 1.54 19.65
C GLU A 1 10.17 1.14 21.08
N ILE A 2 8.90 0.89 21.38
CA ILE A 2 8.40 0.54 22.73
C ILE A 2 9.15 -0.65 23.36
N ALA A 3 9.35 -1.75 22.62
CA ALA A 3 10.11 -2.90 23.13
C ALA A 3 11.57 -2.54 23.50
N GLY A 4 12.17 -1.58 22.78
CA GLY A 4 13.50 -1.06 23.11
C GLY A 4 13.51 -0.24 24.40
N HIS A 5 12.52 0.65 24.59
CA HIS A 5 12.37 1.40 25.84
C HIS A 5 12.09 0.47 27.04
N ALA A 6 11.24 -0.54 26.85
CA ALA A 6 10.96 -1.54 27.88
C ALA A 6 12.22 -2.36 28.23
N MET A 7 13.05 -2.71 27.23
CA MET A 7 14.34 -3.37 27.46
C MET A 7 15.28 -2.47 28.26
N TRP A 8 15.42 -1.20 27.88
CA TRP A 8 16.25 -0.24 28.62
C TRP A 8 15.76 -0.02 30.05
N LYS A 9 14.44 0.02 30.26
CA LYS A 9 13.84 0.09 31.59
C LYS A 9 14.19 -1.15 32.41
N TYR A 10 14.01 -2.35 31.87
CA TYR A 10 14.42 -3.57 32.55
C TYR A 10 15.90 -3.61 32.90
N ILE A 11 16.77 -3.14 32.00
CA ILE A 11 18.20 -3.01 32.27
C ILE A 11 18.45 -2.01 33.40
N ALA A 12 17.79 -0.86 33.36
CA ALA A 12 17.92 0.15 34.41
C ALA A 12 17.43 -0.35 35.78
N ASP A 13 16.33 -1.09 35.80
CA ASP A 13 15.69 -1.62 37.01
C ASP A 13 16.46 -2.82 37.58
N SER A 14 17.04 -3.67 36.72
CA SER A 14 17.75 -4.90 37.12
C SER A 14 19.26 -4.72 37.33
N TYR A 15 19.91 -3.89 36.50
CA TYR A 15 21.37 -3.70 36.49
C TYR A 15 21.80 -2.27 36.83
N GLY A 16 20.88 -1.31 36.85
CA GLY A 16 21.13 0.10 37.18
C GLY A 16 21.30 1.01 35.97
N LYS A 17 20.82 2.26 36.09
CA LYS A 17 20.82 3.27 35.00
C LYS A 17 22.21 3.53 34.38
N ASN A 18 23.27 3.49 35.18
CA ASN A 18 24.64 3.79 34.74
C ASN A 18 25.20 2.77 33.73
N VAL A 19 24.62 1.56 33.69
CA VAL A 19 25.09 0.46 32.85
C VAL A 19 24.77 0.71 31.37
N ILE A 20 23.71 1.48 31.08
CA ILE A 20 23.30 1.84 29.72
C ILE A 20 24.42 2.55 28.96
N SER A 21 25.06 3.54 29.59
CA SER A 21 26.18 4.27 28.98
C SER A 21 27.37 3.37 28.70
N ASN A 22 27.63 2.39 29.57
CA ASN A 22 28.72 1.42 29.38
C ASN A 22 28.42 0.47 28.22
N ILE A 23 27.18 0.00 28.08
CA ILE A 23 26.75 -0.84 26.93
C ILE A 23 26.99 -0.07 25.63
N LEU A 24 26.52 1.17 25.54
CA LEU A 24 26.69 1.99 24.33
C LEU A 24 28.17 2.23 24.01
N TYR A 25 28.98 2.48 25.03
CA TYR A 25 30.43 2.66 24.86
C TYR A 25 31.12 1.38 24.38
N MET A 26 30.80 0.23 24.97
CA MET A 26 31.40 -1.05 24.60
C MET A 26 30.95 -1.51 23.22
N THR A 27 29.67 -1.36 22.87
CA THR A 27 29.15 -1.59 21.51
C THR A 27 29.90 -0.78 20.47
N ARG A 28 30.23 0.49 20.78
CA ARG A 28 31.01 1.34 19.88
C ARG A 28 32.45 0.83 19.69
N ILE A 29 33.06 0.28 20.74
CA ILE A 29 34.43 -0.25 20.70
C ILE A 29 34.49 -1.59 19.98
N SER A 30 33.59 -2.52 20.32
CA SER A 30 33.52 -3.85 19.71
C SER A 30 33.02 -3.80 18.27
N ARG A 31 32.33 -2.72 17.88
CA ARG A 31 31.53 -2.62 16.64
C ARG A 31 30.47 -3.73 16.53
N ASN A 32 30.07 -4.29 17.65
CA ASN A 32 29.16 -5.42 17.77
C ASN A 32 28.28 -5.23 19.01
N ILE A 33 26.97 -5.21 18.82
CA ILE A 33 25.99 -4.94 19.87
C ILE A 33 25.95 -6.08 20.88
N GLU A 34 25.95 -7.31 20.40
CA GLU A 34 25.91 -8.53 21.21
C GLU A 34 27.09 -8.58 22.19
N ASP A 35 28.28 -8.23 21.70
CA ASP A 35 29.50 -8.15 22.52
C ASP A 35 29.39 -7.02 23.56
N GLY A 36 28.78 -5.89 23.21
CA GLY A 36 28.57 -4.78 24.13
C GLY A 36 27.68 -5.14 25.32
N PHE A 37 26.59 -5.89 25.07
CA PHE A 37 25.75 -6.43 26.13
C PHE A 37 26.48 -7.49 26.96
N LEU A 38 27.19 -8.42 26.31
CA LEU A 38 27.92 -9.49 26.97
C LEU A 38 29.02 -8.97 27.91
N TYR A 39 29.84 -8.02 27.45
CA TYR A 39 30.96 -7.51 28.25
C TYR A 39 30.51 -6.66 29.44
N VAL A 40 29.34 -6.04 29.36
CA VAL A 40 28.87 -5.12 30.40
C VAL A 40 27.92 -5.81 31.38
N LEU A 41 27.01 -6.65 30.89
CA LEU A 41 26.01 -7.33 31.71
C LEU A 41 26.45 -8.74 32.14
N GLY A 42 27.45 -9.32 31.47
CA GLY A 42 27.89 -10.69 31.71
C GLY A 42 26.92 -11.75 31.20
N VAL A 43 25.88 -11.36 30.46
CA VAL A 43 24.88 -12.25 29.85
C VAL A 43 24.80 -12.01 28.35
N SER A 44 24.52 -13.06 27.59
CA SER A 44 24.30 -12.91 26.15
C SER A 44 23.05 -12.05 25.90
N PHE A 45 22.99 -11.42 24.73
CA PHE A 45 21.80 -10.65 24.36
C PHE A 45 20.54 -11.54 24.27
N GLU A 46 20.69 -12.81 23.88
CA GLU A 46 19.60 -13.79 23.81
C GLU A 46 19.06 -14.15 25.21
N ASP A 47 19.93 -14.34 26.19
CA ASP A 47 19.54 -14.56 27.58
C ASP A 47 18.90 -13.31 28.18
N LEU A 48 19.48 -12.13 27.91
CA LEU A 48 18.92 -10.85 28.34
C LEU A 48 17.49 -10.67 27.80
N TYR A 49 17.29 -10.97 26.51
CA TYR A 49 15.99 -10.90 25.87
C TYR A 49 14.99 -11.87 26.51
N THR A 50 15.40 -13.11 26.74
CA THR A 50 14.56 -14.13 27.39
C THR A 50 14.19 -13.71 28.82
N ASN A 51 15.14 -13.20 29.59
CA ASN A 51 14.91 -12.75 30.97
C ASN A 51 14.01 -11.53 31.04
N TRP A 52 14.25 -10.54 30.16
CA TRP A 52 13.39 -9.37 30.00
C TRP A 52 11.95 -9.77 29.69
N LEU A 53 11.78 -10.67 28.72
CA LEU A 53 10.46 -11.15 28.30
C LEU A 53 9.76 -11.87 29.45
N ASN A 54 10.45 -12.79 30.13
CA ASN A 54 9.91 -13.53 31.27
C ASN A 54 9.56 -12.60 32.44
N HIS A 55 10.38 -11.58 32.72
CA HIS A 55 10.11 -10.60 33.77
C HIS A 55 8.78 -9.89 33.56
N TYR A 56 8.55 -9.35 32.36
CA TYR A 56 7.31 -8.65 32.05
C TYR A 56 6.12 -9.60 31.87
N GLN A 57 6.32 -10.81 31.33
CA GLN A 57 5.26 -11.81 31.25
C GLN A 57 4.77 -12.24 32.64
N ASN A 58 5.69 -12.49 33.57
CA ASN A 58 5.33 -12.86 34.94
C ASN A 58 4.61 -11.71 35.66
N ALA A 59 5.14 -10.49 35.59
CA ALA A 59 4.49 -9.31 36.16
C ALA A 59 3.08 -9.11 35.58
N TYR A 60 2.92 -9.29 34.26
CA TYR A 60 1.63 -9.19 33.58
C TYR A 60 0.64 -10.27 34.06
N ASN A 61 1.09 -11.52 34.15
CA ASN A 61 0.26 -12.66 34.55
C ASN A 61 -0.19 -12.58 36.02
N THR A 62 0.70 -12.22 36.95
CA THR A 62 0.37 -12.10 38.38
C THR A 62 -0.69 -11.04 38.63
N GLU A 63 -0.63 -9.92 37.91
CA GLU A 63 -1.61 -8.84 38.08
C GLU A 63 -2.96 -9.15 37.40
N ASN A 64 -2.96 -9.89 36.28
CA ASN A 64 -4.20 -10.31 35.62
C ASN A 64 -4.98 -11.36 36.43
N GLN A 65 -4.32 -12.22 37.20
CA GLN A 65 -4.99 -13.24 38.02
C GLN A 65 -5.90 -12.65 39.11
N ASN A 66 -5.58 -11.47 39.65
CA ASN A 66 -6.32 -10.87 40.77
C ASN A 66 -7.53 -10.01 40.35
N ASN A 67 -7.63 -9.62 39.07
CA ASN A 67 -8.56 -8.59 38.60
C ASN A 67 -9.24 -8.89 37.26
N LYS A 68 -9.40 -10.17 36.91
CA LYS A 68 -9.92 -10.60 35.60
C LYS A 68 -11.42 -10.29 35.42
N LEU A 69 -11.74 -9.50 34.39
CA LEU A 69 -13.12 -9.24 33.95
C LEU A 69 -13.64 -10.35 33.01
N ASN A 70 -14.95 -10.56 33.00
CA ASN A 70 -15.61 -11.41 32.01
C ASN A 70 -15.51 -10.77 30.61
N THR A 71 -14.88 -11.49 29.68
CA THR A 71 -14.69 -11.06 28.28
C THR A 71 -15.77 -11.58 27.33
N GLY A 72 -16.76 -12.31 27.84
CA GLY A 72 -17.80 -12.97 27.06
C GLY A 72 -17.32 -14.20 26.30
N GLU A 73 -18.22 -14.76 25.50
CA GLU A 73 -17.98 -15.92 24.64
C GLU A 73 -17.46 -15.51 23.26
N PRO A 74 -16.57 -16.29 22.64
CA PRO A 74 -16.05 -16.00 21.32
C PRO A 74 -17.11 -16.23 20.23
N LEU A 75 -17.19 -15.30 19.28
CA LEU A 75 -18.01 -15.45 18.07
C LEU A 75 -17.52 -16.65 17.24
N ASP A 76 -18.44 -17.54 16.86
CA ASP A 76 -18.16 -18.67 15.95
C ASP A 76 -17.87 -18.17 14.52
N LEU A 77 -16.65 -17.68 14.34
CA LEU A 77 -16.17 -17.08 13.11
C LEU A 77 -14.69 -17.38 12.90
N LYS A 78 -14.36 -17.90 11.71
CA LYS A 78 -12.95 -18.05 11.29
C LYS A 78 -12.30 -16.68 11.06
N ILE A 79 -11.50 -16.23 12.04
CA ILE A 79 -10.68 -15.02 11.97
C ILE A 79 -9.44 -15.23 11.10
N ARG A 80 -9.15 -14.27 10.22
CA ARG A 80 -7.95 -14.27 9.38
C ARG A 80 -6.93 -13.28 9.92
N LYS A 81 -5.66 -13.71 10.01
CA LYS A 81 -4.53 -12.91 10.54
C LYS A 81 -4.16 -11.70 9.66
N ASP A 82 -4.52 -11.73 8.37
CA ASP A 82 -4.12 -10.73 7.37
C ASP A 82 -5.13 -9.58 7.23
N ARG A 83 -5.94 -9.34 8.26
CA ARG A 83 -7.01 -8.35 8.27
C ARG A 83 -7.15 -7.70 9.64
N VAL A 84 -7.54 -6.43 9.62
CA VAL A 84 -7.99 -5.70 10.79
C VAL A 84 -9.50 -5.87 10.91
N TYR A 85 -10.00 -6.11 12.12
CA TYR A 85 -11.43 -6.24 12.43
C TYR A 85 -11.83 -5.09 13.37
N GLN A 86 -12.95 -4.44 13.09
CA GLN A 86 -13.43 -3.29 13.86
C GLN A 86 -14.96 -3.26 13.84
N ASN A 87 -15.56 -2.39 14.66
CA ASN A 87 -16.99 -2.11 14.70
C ASN A 87 -17.86 -3.34 14.94
N PHE A 88 -17.45 -4.22 15.88
CA PHE A 88 -18.25 -5.39 16.24
C PHE A 88 -19.40 -4.98 17.17
N LYS A 89 -20.64 -5.02 16.65
CA LYS A 89 -21.86 -4.59 17.36
C LYS A 89 -23.01 -5.56 17.12
N ILE A 90 -23.78 -5.85 18.17
CA ILE A 90 -24.94 -6.75 18.14
C ILE A 90 -26.24 -5.94 18.08
N ASN A 91 -27.21 -6.42 17.29
CA ASN A 91 -28.50 -5.76 17.16
C ASN A 91 -29.39 -6.00 18.39
N ASN A 92 -30.49 -5.25 18.48
CA ASN A 92 -31.39 -5.29 19.65
C ASN A 92 -32.10 -6.63 19.85
N GLU A 93 -32.22 -7.46 18.80
CA GLU A 93 -32.85 -8.78 18.86
C GLU A 93 -31.84 -9.90 19.20
N ASN A 94 -30.54 -9.58 19.31
CA ASN A 94 -29.44 -10.53 19.52
C ASN A 94 -29.34 -11.67 18.47
N ASN A 95 -29.97 -11.52 17.30
CA ASN A 95 -29.93 -12.49 16.20
C ASN A 95 -28.93 -12.11 15.11
N LEU A 96 -28.52 -10.84 15.03
CA LEU A 96 -27.57 -10.32 14.04
C LEU A 96 -26.44 -9.52 14.69
N ALA A 97 -25.25 -9.59 14.10
CA ALA A 97 -24.12 -8.73 14.42
C ALA A 97 -23.57 -8.05 13.17
N VAL A 98 -23.03 -6.86 13.32
CA VAL A 98 -22.24 -6.16 12.28
C VAL A 98 -20.78 -6.15 12.70
N PHE A 99 -19.88 -6.28 11.73
CA PHE A 99 -18.47 -5.94 11.90
C PHE A 99 -17.89 -5.56 10.53
N ASN A 100 -16.78 -4.84 10.55
CA ASN A 100 -16.04 -4.52 9.35
C ASN A 100 -14.69 -5.26 9.33
N THR A 101 -14.11 -5.39 8.13
CA THR A 101 -12.73 -5.84 7.99
C THR A 101 -11.98 -4.96 7.01
N ASN A 102 -10.75 -4.56 7.34
CA ASN A 102 -9.84 -3.86 6.45
C ASN A 102 -8.67 -4.78 6.05
N LYS A 103 -8.38 -4.87 4.75
CA LYS A 103 -7.19 -5.54 4.22
C LYS A 103 -6.53 -4.65 3.17
N LEU A 104 -5.39 -4.05 3.54
CA LEU A 104 -4.61 -3.16 2.67
C LEU A 104 -5.47 -2.03 2.08
N GLY A 105 -6.26 -1.35 2.92
CA GLY A 105 -7.12 -0.23 2.53
C GLY A 105 -8.50 -0.65 2.08
N GLN A 106 -8.63 -1.83 1.46
CA GLN A 106 -9.93 -2.38 1.11
C GLN A 106 -10.70 -2.81 2.36
N TYR A 107 -11.75 -2.05 2.68
CA TYR A 107 -12.67 -2.36 3.76
C TYR A 107 -13.96 -3.03 3.26
N LYS A 108 -14.55 -3.86 4.12
CA LYS A 108 -15.80 -4.58 3.88
C LYS A 108 -16.64 -4.57 5.13
N VAL A 109 -17.93 -4.33 4.98
CA VAL A 109 -18.91 -4.43 6.07
C VAL A 109 -19.64 -5.77 5.94
N TYR A 110 -19.73 -6.50 7.04
CA TYR A 110 -20.38 -7.78 7.14
C TYR A 110 -21.51 -7.74 8.16
N VAL A 111 -22.60 -8.43 7.84
CA VAL A 111 -23.63 -8.83 8.79
C VAL A 111 -23.46 -10.32 9.05
N TYR A 112 -23.39 -10.71 10.32
CA TYR A 112 -23.33 -12.09 10.78
C TYR A 112 -24.66 -12.46 11.40
N ASP A 113 -25.13 -13.64 11.07
CA ASP A 113 -26.38 -14.21 11.56
C ASP A 113 -26.04 -15.34 12.54
N PHE A 114 -26.52 -15.21 13.78
CA PHE A 114 -26.22 -16.14 14.87
C PHE A 114 -26.95 -17.49 14.70
N GLU A 115 -28.11 -17.52 14.04
CA GLU A 115 -28.88 -18.75 13.81
C GLU A 115 -28.22 -19.62 12.74
N THR A 116 -27.89 -19.02 11.59
CA THR A 116 -27.30 -19.72 10.45
C THR A 116 -25.78 -19.86 10.54
N ARG A 117 -25.14 -19.14 11.47
CA ARG A 117 -23.68 -19.02 11.65
C ARG A 117 -22.95 -18.57 10.38
N LYS A 118 -23.63 -17.77 9.55
CA LYS A 118 -23.09 -17.27 8.29
C LYS A 118 -22.91 -15.76 8.34
N LYS A 119 -21.83 -15.29 7.71
CA LYS A 119 -21.64 -13.87 7.41
C LYS A 119 -21.98 -13.55 5.98
N LYS A 120 -22.69 -12.45 5.78
CA LYS A 120 -22.99 -11.85 4.49
C LYS A 120 -22.25 -10.53 4.35
N ARG A 121 -21.63 -10.29 3.19
CA ARG A 121 -20.99 -9.00 2.89
C ARG A 121 -22.03 -8.03 2.36
N ILE A 122 -22.29 -6.95 3.06
CA ILE A 122 -23.26 -5.92 2.64
C ILE A 122 -22.60 -4.78 1.88
N PHE A 123 -21.32 -4.48 2.17
CA PHE A 123 -20.59 -3.39 1.51
C PHE A 123 -19.13 -3.75 1.23
N LYS A 124 -18.57 -3.17 0.18
CA LYS A 124 -17.14 -3.24 -0.17
C LYS A 124 -16.69 -1.88 -0.70
N GLY A 125 -15.77 -1.24 0.01
CA GLY A 125 -15.11 -0.02 -0.43
C GLY A 125 -13.67 -0.28 -0.80
N ASP A 126 -13.14 0.58 -1.68
CA ASP A 126 -11.71 0.69 -1.98
C ASP A 126 -11.02 -0.58 -2.56
N HIS A 127 -9.73 -0.44 -2.85
CA HIS A 127 -8.87 -1.43 -3.46
C HIS A 127 -7.77 -1.85 -2.50
N LYS A 128 -7.16 -3.02 -2.76
CA LYS A 128 -6.03 -3.49 -1.97
C LYS A 128 -4.78 -2.80 -2.50
N LEU A 129 -4.25 -1.83 -1.76
CA LEU A 129 -3.13 -1.00 -2.18
C LEU A 129 -2.07 -0.96 -1.07
N GLU A 130 -0.80 -0.85 -1.44
CA GLU A 130 0.30 -0.72 -0.47
C GLU A 130 0.54 0.75 -0.16
N ARG A 131 -0.27 1.28 0.74
CA ARG A 131 -0.22 2.66 1.23
C ARG A 131 -0.45 2.72 2.74
N ILE A 132 -0.23 3.89 3.33
CA ILE A 132 -0.70 4.17 4.69
C ILE A 132 -2.21 4.01 4.70
N GLN A 133 -2.71 3.13 5.56
CA GLN A 133 -4.12 2.77 5.58
C GLN A 133 -4.86 3.59 6.63
N ASP A 134 -6.00 4.14 6.23
CA ASP A 134 -6.97 4.68 7.17
C ASP A 134 -7.85 3.55 7.71
N TYR A 135 -7.83 3.36 9.02
CA TYR A 135 -8.67 2.40 9.74
C TYR A 135 -9.84 3.08 10.47
N SER A 136 -10.02 4.40 10.34
CA SER A 136 -11.13 5.12 10.99
C SER A 136 -12.48 4.82 10.35
N TYR A 137 -12.52 4.46 9.06
CA TYR A 137 -13.75 4.10 8.35
C TYR A 137 -13.74 2.65 7.85
N PRO A 138 -14.92 2.01 7.74
CA PRO A 138 -16.25 2.53 8.03
C PRO A 138 -16.59 2.43 9.53
N ILE A 139 -17.21 3.46 10.10
CA ILE A 139 -17.87 3.35 11.41
C ILE A 139 -19.29 2.85 11.23
N THR A 140 -19.82 2.04 12.15
CA THR A 140 -21.14 1.42 12.03
C THR A 140 -21.99 1.55 13.29
N ALA A 141 -23.31 1.55 13.14
CA ALA A 141 -24.25 1.47 14.24
C ALA A 141 -25.54 0.75 13.80
N TRP A 142 -26.18 0.07 14.74
CA TRP A 142 -27.51 -0.50 14.55
C TRP A 142 -28.58 0.55 14.81
N HIS A 143 -29.56 0.65 13.92
CA HIS A 143 -30.78 1.40 14.19
C HIS A 143 -31.56 0.70 15.33
N PRO A 144 -32.25 1.44 16.21
CA PRO A 144 -32.96 0.86 17.36
C PRO A 144 -34.10 -0.13 17.03
N ASN A 145 -34.47 -0.27 15.75
CA ASN A 145 -35.42 -1.29 15.30
C ASN A 145 -34.79 -2.67 15.08
N GLY A 146 -33.46 -2.80 15.19
CA GLY A 146 -32.74 -4.07 15.01
C GLY A 146 -32.58 -4.54 13.55
N LYS A 147 -33.17 -3.83 12.58
CA LYS A 147 -33.29 -4.27 11.17
C LYS A 147 -32.47 -3.43 10.19
N ILE A 148 -32.00 -2.25 10.62
CA ILE A 148 -31.20 -1.36 9.77
C ILE A 148 -29.79 -1.25 10.34
N VAL A 149 -28.79 -1.56 9.52
CA VAL A 149 -27.39 -1.27 9.79
C VAL A 149 -27.03 0.01 9.06
N SER A 150 -26.55 1.01 9.79
CA SER A 150 -25.99 2.20 9.17
C SER A 150 -24.50 2.26 9.35
N PHE A 151 -23.83 2.80 8.33
CA PHE A 151 -22.39 2.97 8.34
C PHE A 151 -21.99 4.23 7.59
N ILE A 152 -20.96 4.90 8.09
CA ILE A 152 -20.44 6.12 7.49
C ILE A 152 -19.12 5.80 6.79
N ILE A 153 -18.92 6.37 5.61
CA ILE A 153 -17.66 6.31 4.86
C ILE A 153 -17.27 7.68 4.35
N GLU A 154 -16.00 7.85 4.05
CA GLU A 154 -15.51 8.97 3.25
C GLU A 154 -15.31 8.55 1.79
N LYS A 155 -15.78 9.38 0.85
CA LYS A 155 -15.56 9.15 -0.58
C LYS A 155 -15.48 10.48 -1.33
N LYS A 156 -14.33 10.73 -1.98
CA LYS A 156 -14.07 11.96 -2.76
C LYS A 156 -14.27 13.24 -1.94
N GLY A 157 -13.85 13.23 -0.66
CA GLY A 157 -14.01 14.36 0.25
C GLY A 157 -15.43 14.58 0.77
N LEU A 158 -16.35 13.64 0.55
CA LEU A 158 -17.70 13.67 1.12
C LEU A 158 -17.84 12.58 2.18
N VAL A 159 -18.45 12.94 3.31
CA VAL A 159 -18.93 12.01 4.32
C VAL A 159 -20.30 11.48 3.90
N LEU A 160 -20.43 10.17 3.74
CA LEU A 160 -21.65 9.52 3.27
C LEU A 160 -22.20 8.58 4.36
N LEU A 161 -23.45 8.81 4.77
CA LEU A 161 -24.21 7.92 5.63
C LEU A 161 -24.94 6.89 4.75
N TYR A 162 -24.56 5.64 4.87
CA TYR A 162 -25.24 4.49 4.29
C TYR A 162 -26.17 3.85 5.31
N SER A 163 -27.26 3.28 4.83
CA SER A 163 -28.18 2.47 5.59
C SER A 163 -28.58 1.25 4.78
N TYR A 164 -28.49 0.10 5.41
CA TYR A 164 -28.78 -1.21 4.85
C TYR A 164 -29.91 -1.85 5.65
N ASN A 165 -31.02 -2.17 4.98
CA ASN A 165 -32.11 -2.92 5.59
C ASN A 165 -31.83 -4.42 5.45
N THR A 166 -31.84 -5.15 6.56
CA THR A 166 -31.52 -6.58 6.60
C THR A 166 -32.65 -7.47 6.10
N GLU A 167 -33.90 -6.98 6.08
CA GLU A 167 -35.07 -7.77 5.66
C GLU A 167 -35.22 -7.84 4.14
N ASP A 168 -35.19 -6.69 3.46
CA ASP A 168 -35.36 -6.60 1.99
C ASP A 168 -34.04 -6.45 1.22
N GLU A 169 -32.92 -6.41 1.95
CA GLU A 169 -31.57 -6.23 1.42
C GLU A 169 -31.33 -4.92 0.67
N SER A 170 -32.19 -3.92 0.86
CA SER A 170 -32.07 -2.61 0.22
C SER A 170 -30.97 -1.76 0.87
N MET A 171 -30.32 -0.91 0.06
CA MET A 171 -29.27 0.00 0.50
C MET A 171 -29.54 1.41 -0.01
N TYR A 172 -29.59 2.37 0.90
CA TYR A 172 -29.67 3.80 0.58
C TYR A 172 -28.52 4.56 1.20
N HIS A 173 -28.15 5.71 0.62
CA HIS A 173 -27.11 6.58 1.18
C HIS A 173 -27.39 8.05 0.90
N LYS A 174 -26.82 8.92 1.74
CA LYS A 174 -26.89 10.37 1.59
C LYS A 174 -25.65 11.05 2.16
N PRO A 175 -25.26 12.23 1.65
CA PRO A 175 -24.16 13.00 2.22
C PRO A 175 -24.55 13.68 3.54
N ILE A 176 -23.59 13.73 4.48
CA ILE A 176 -23.61 14.61 5.64
C ILE A 176 -22.83 15.87 5.25
N PHE A 177 -23.49 17.02 5.24
CA PHE A 177 -22.90 18.28 4.78
C PHE A 177 -22.17 19.00 5.92
N LYS A 178 -21.19 19.85 5.57
CA LYS A 178 -20.44 20.71 6.51
C LYS A 178 -19.67 19.96 7.61
N ILE A 179 -19.45 18.66 7.42
CA ILE A 179 -18.62 17.82 8.29
C ILE A 179 -17.47 17.30 7.45
N GLU A 180 -16.24 17.43 7.96
CA GLU A 180 -15.04 16.91 7.32
C GLU A 180 -14.86 15.42 7.63
N LYS A 181 -15.06 15.04 8.90
CA LYS A 181 -14.94 13.65 9.35
C LYS A 181 -15.89 13.36 10.51
N VAL A 182 -16.47 12.16 10.54
CA VAL A 182 -17.21 11.65 11.70
C VAL A 182 -16.32 10.62 12.39
N LEU A 183 -16.08 10.79 13.68
CA LEU A 183 -15.18 9.96 14.48
C LEU A 183 -15.93 8.77 15.09
N SER A 184 -17.14 9.01 15.59
CA SER A 184 -18.02 7.99 16.16
C SER A 184 -19.47 8.47 16.11
N PHE A 185 -20.43 7.53 16.11
CA PHE A 185 -21.84 7.87 16.12
C PHE A 185 -22.70 6.77 16.77
N GLU A 186 -23.84 7.19 17.32
CA GLU A 186 -24.86 6.32 17.90
C GLU A 186 -26.26 6.82 17.54
N TYR A 187 -27.22 5.91 17.45
CA TYR A 187 -28.63 6.27 17.30
C TYR A 187 -29.24 6.74 18.61
N ALA A 188 -30.06 7.79 18.54
CA ALA A 188 -30.96 8.12 19.62
C ALA A 188 -31.95 6.96 19.86
N PRO A 189 -32.43 6.74 21.10
CA PRO A 189 -33.40 5.67 21.40
C PRO A 189 -34.68 5.70 20.54
N ASN A 190 -35.03 6.87 20.01
CA ASN A 190 -36.19 7.10 19.13
C ASN A 190 -35.96 6.66 17.65
N GLY A 191 -34.71 6.40 17.24
CA GLY A 191 -34.31 6.03 15.87
C GLY A 191 -34.39 7.15 14.82
N LYS A 192 -34.88 8.34 15.16
CA LYS A 192 -35.06 9.47 14.23
C LYS A 192 -33.82 10.38 14.15
N GLU A 193 -32.98 10.30 15.17
CA GLU A 193 -31.80 11.13 15.34
C GLU A 193 -30.56 10.27 15.58
N ILE A 194 -29.42 10.83 15.24
CA ILE A 194 -28.09 10.28 15.49
C ILE A 194 -27.33 11.32 16.31
N ILE A 195 -26.55 10.87 17.28
CA ILE A 195 -25.48 11.67 17.85
C ILE A 195 -24.16 11.25 17.23
N PHE A 196 -23.30 12.22 16.96
CA PHE A 196 -21.95 11.92 16.50
C PHE A 196 -20.93 12.91 17.02
N SER A 197 -19.70 12.43 17.22
CA SER A 197 -18.52 13.29 17.32
C SER A 197 -17.94 13.46 15.92
N ALA A 198 -17.71 14.71 15.52
CA ALA A 198 -17.26 15.02 14.18
C ALA A 198 -16.31 16.21 14.14
N VAL A 199 -15.41 16.17 13.16
CA VAL A 199 -14.47 17.24 12.86
C VAL A 199 -15.11 18.23 11.89
N ALA A 200 -15.15 19.50 12.30
CA ALA A 200 -15.55 20.63 11.47
C ALA A 200 -14.56 21.78 11.70
N ASN A 201 -14.01 22.35 10.62
CA ASN A 201 -13.01 23.43 10.69
C ASN A 201 -11.79 23.08 11.56
N GLY A 202 -11.38 21.81 11.57
CA GLY A 202 -10.24 21.33 12.35
C GLY A 202 -10.48 21.04 13.83
N GLN A 203 -11.72 21.16 14.33
CA GLN A 203 -12.07 20.87 15.73
C GLN A 203 -13.06 19.71 15.84
N SER A 204 -12.91 18.87 16.88
CA SER A 204 -13.85 17.77 17.17
C SER A 204 -14.94 18.19 18.17
N ASP A 205 -16.18 18.15 17.72
CA ASP A 205 -17.37 18.60 18.45
C ASP A 205 -18.47 17.52 18.42
N ILE A 206 -19.44 17.62 19.33
CA ILE A 206 -20.61 16.74 19.39
C ILE A 206 -21.79 17.38 18.66
N PHE A 207 -22.41 16.63 17.75
CA PHE A 207 -23.58 17.07 17.01
C PHE A 207 -24.75 16.10 17.17
N THR A 208 -25.97 16.65 17.16
CA THR A 208 -27.16 15.85 16.83
C THR A 208 -27.51 15.99 15.36
N TYR A 209 -27.99 14.91 14.76
CA TYR A 209 -28.32 14.82 13.35
C TYR A 209 -29.69 14.20 13.14
N ASN A 210 -30.59 14.97 12.51
CA ASN A 210 -31.91 14.50 12.14
C ASN A 210 -31.86 13.76 10.80
N ILE A 211 -32.27 12.48 10.81
CA ILE A 211 -32.12 11.62 9.65
C ILE A 211 -33.12 12.00 8.54
N MET A 212 -34.36 12.35 8.88
CA MET A 212 -35.37 12.66 7.85
C MET A 212 -35.13 14.04 7.23
N GLY A 213 -34.76 15.03 8.05
CA GLY A 213 -34.51 16.41 7.61
C GLY A 213 -33.13 16.65 6.99
N ASN A 214 -32.18 15.72 7.18
CA ASN A 214 -30.77 15.91 6.80
C ASN A 214 -30.16 17.21 7.40
N THR A 215 -30.50 17.49 8.65
CA THR A 215 -30.04 18.68 9.39
C THR A 215 -29.21 18.25 10.60
N GLN A 216 -28.23 19.06 10.96
CA GLN A 216 -27.42 18.85 12.16
C GLN A 216 -27.39 20.09 13.05
N LYS A 217 -27.21 19.88 14.35
CA LYS A 217 -27.05 20.92 15.36
C LYS A 217 -25.78 20.64 16.14
N ASN A 218 -24.88 21.60 16.22
CA ASN A 218 -23.70 21.51 17.08
C ASN A 218 -24.12 21.69 18.55
N LEU A 219 -23.70 20.78 19.44
CA LEU A 219 -23.97 20.82 20.87
C LEU A 219 -22.80 21.39 21.66
N THR A 220 -21.58 21.07 21.28
CA THR A 220 -20.36 21.55 21.91
C THR A 220 -19.58 22.32 20.85
N ASN A 221 -19.43 23.63 21.01
CA ASN A 221 -18.80 24.50 20.02
C ASN A 221 -17.84 25.43 20.78
N ASP A 222 -16.85 24.82 21.42
CA ASP A 222 -15.89 25.51 22.29
C ASP A 222 -14.46 25.33 21.77
N ILE A 223 -13.44 25.07 22.58
CA ILE A 223 -12.04 24.87 22.13
C ILE A 223 -11.53 23.45 22.43
N TYR A 224 -12.35 22.65 23.10
CA TYR A 224 -11.98 21.33 23.56
C TYR A 224 -12.28 20.29 22.49
N ASP A 225 -11.66 19.12 22.62
CA ASP A 225 -11.95 17.96 21.80
C ASP A 225 -13.04 17.13 22.48
N ASP A 226 -14.15 16.91 21.79
CA ASP A 226 -15.27 16.14 22.32
C ASP A 226 -15.51 14.86 21.51
N LEU A 227 -15.33 13.73 22.18
CA LEU A 227 -15.17 12.42 21.56
C LEU A 227 -16.17 11.40 22.12
N GLU A 228 -16.43 10.36 21.32
CA GLU A 228 -17.14 9.15 21.75
C GLU A 228 -18.49 9.39 22.48
N PRO A 229 -19.42 10.18 21.91
CA PRO A 229 -20.69 10.44 22.55
C PRO A 229 -21.58 9.20 22.55
N THR A 230 -22.19 8.91 23.71
CA THR A 230 -23.11 7.79 23.94
C THR A 230 -24.37 8.28 24.64
N TYR A 231 -25.55 7.79 24.24
CA TYR A 231 -26.80 8.13 24.91
C TYR A 231 -26.98 7.37 26.24
N VAL A 232 -27.25 8.10 27.33
CA VAL A 232 -27.73 7.52 28.60
C VAL A 232 -29.24 7.29 28.53
N ASN A 233 -29.95 8.31 28.02
CA ASN A 233 -31.38 8.32 27.78
C ASN A 233 -31.71 9.37 26.71
N SER A 234 -32.99 9.60 26.41
CA SER A 234 -33.41 10.56 25.37
C SER A 234 -32.99 12.02 25.62
N ASN A 235 -32.57 12.39 26.84
CA ASN A 235 -32.21 13.76 27.22
C ASN A 235 -30.74 13.91 27.67
N GLU A 236 -30.01 12.81 27.86
CA GLU A 236 -28.67 12.82 28.47
C GLU A 236 -27.68 12.00 27.63
N ILE A 237 -26.50 12.58 27.43
CA ILE A 237 -25.41 12.05 26.62
C ILE A 237 -24.15 12.05 27.48
N ILE A 238 -23.34 11.00 27.43
CA ILE A 238 -21.99 11.01 28.00
C ILE A 238 -20.96 11.07 26.88
N PHE A 239 -19.82 11.70 27.14
CA PHE A 239 -18.75 11.86 26.16
C PHE A 239 -17.41 12.05 26.86
N THR A 240 -16.32 11.88 26.10
CA THR A 240 -14.96 12.11 26.57
C THR A 240 -14.47 13.47 26.09
N SER A 241 -13.80 14.23 26.95
CA SER A 241 -13.25 15.54 26.58
C SER A 241 -12.02 15.93 27.38
N ASN A 242 -11.16 16.75 26.81
CA ASN A 242 -10.03 17.39 27.50
C ASN A 242 -10.39 18.73 28.17
N ARG A 243 -11.69 18.99 28.36
CA ARG A 243 -12.20 20.15 29.09
C ARG A 243 -11.95 20.01 30.59
N ARG A 244 -11.81 21.14 31.29
CA ARG A 244 -11.64 21.21 32.76
C ARG A 244 -12.76 21.93 33.50
N ASN A 245 -13.80 22.31 32.78
CA ASN A 245 -14.91 23.04 33.35
C ASN A 245 -16.25 22.48 32.88
N ASP A 246 -17.26 22.69 33.70
CA ASP A 246 -18.63 22.25 33.46
C ASP A 246 -19.42 23.32 32.68
N SER A 247 -18.80 23.96 31.70
CA SER A 247 -19.39 25.08 30.98
C SER A 247 -18.95 25.09 29.52
N LEU A 248 -19.89 25.44 28.62
CA LEU A 248 -19.57 25.72 27.23
C LEU A 248 -18.85 27.07 27.17
N ASN A 249 -17.56 27.07 26.88
CA ASN A 249 -16.82 28.30 26.70
C ASN A 249 -16.88 28.73 25.23
N LEU A 250 -17.88 29.55 24.90
CA LEU A 250 -18.07 30.07 23.54
C LEU A 250 -17.05 31.17 23.18
N ASP A 251 -16.45 31.79 24.19
CA ASP A 251 -15.33 32.71 23.98
C ASP A 251 -14.07 31.85 23.84
N HIS A 252 -13.61 31.67 22.59
CA HIS A 252 -12.41 30.92 22.22
C HIS A 252 -11.10 31.60 22.74
N GLN A 253 -11.01 31.86 24.04
CA GLN A 253 -9.79 32.34 24.67
C GLN A 253 -8.76 31.21 24.69
N LYS A 254 -7.52 31.52 24.31
CA LYS A 254 -6.40 30.57 24.33
C LYS A 254 -6.24 30.02 25.75
N SER A 255 -6.63 28.76 25.98
CA SER A 255 -6.22 28.01 27.16
C SER A 255 -4.99 27.16 26.85
N SER A 256 -4.24 26.81 27.89
CA SER A 256 -3.26 25.74 27.81
C SER A 256 -4.00 24.43 27.50
N PHE A 257 -3.73 23.83 26.34
CA PHE A 257 -4.22 22.49 26.02
C PHE A 257 -3.56 21.50 26.97
N GLU A 258 -4.38 20.80 27.75
CA GLU A 258 -3.91 19.63 28.50
C GLU A 258 -4.28 18.36 27.73
N SER A 259 -3.42 17.35 27.84
CA SER A 259 -3.58 16.07 27.15
C SER A 259 -4.67 15.20 27.77
N ASP A 260 -4.85 15.36 29.08
CA ASP A 260 -5.66 14.47 29.91
C ASP A 260 -7.14 14.62 29.56
N LYS A 261 -7.85 13.50 29.49
CA LYS A 261 -9.27 13.44 29.12
C LYS A 261 -10.10 12.89 30.26
N ASP A 262 -11.23 13.55 30.52
CA ASP A 262 -12.23 13.15 31.49
C ASP A 262 -13.57 12.78 30.79
N ILE A 263 -14.47 12.13 31.54
CA ILE A 263 -15.83 11.82 31.10
C ILE A 263 -16.79 12.91 31.58
N PHE A 264 -17.66 13.38 30.67
CA PHE A 264 -18.65 14.42 30.93
C PHE A 264 -20.05 13.94 30.55
N LEU A 265 -21.04 14.46 31.27
CA LEU A 265 -22.46 14.34 30.99
C LEU A 265 -22.97 15.62 30.35
N TYR A 266 -23.66 15.51 29.21
CA TYR A 266 -24.39 16.58 28.55
C TYR A 266 -25.91 16.37 28.69
N ARG A 267 -26.62 17.32 29.30
CA ARG A 267 -28.09 17.35 29.39
C ARG A 267 -28.69 18.25 28.31
N LEU A 268 -29.48 17.66 27.43
CA LEU A 268 -30.27 18.37 26.44
C LEU A 268 -31.26 19.31 27.13
N ASN A 269 -31.41 20.53 26.61
CA ASN A 269 -32.34 21.57 27.07
C ASN A 269 -32.12 22.09 28.51
N SER A 270 -30.95 21.90 29.10
CA SER A 270 -30.57 22.48 30.40
C SER A 270 -29.85 23.83 30.25
N SER A 271 -30.01 24.74 31.23
CA SER A 271 -29.25 26.00 31.31
C SER A 271 -27.79 25.79 31.74
N LYS A 272 -27.51 24.67 32.42
CA LYS A 272 -26.16 24.14 32.69
C LYS A 272 -26.06 22.77 32.04
N PRO A 273 -25.65 22.71 30.76
CA PRO A 273 -25.76 21.48 29.98
C PRO A 273 -24.69 20.46 30.37
N ILE A 274 -23.52 20.87 30.86
CA ILE A 274 -22.39 19.95 31.11
C ILE A 274 -22.18 19.72 32.60
N GLN A 275 -21.81 18.50 32.96
CA GLN A 275 -21.39 18.10 34.29
C GLN A 275 -20.27 17.06 34.18
N ALA A 276 -19.15 17.26 34.88
CA ALA A 276 -18.09 16.27 34.99
C ALA A 276 -18.56 14.99 35.70
N ILE A 277 -18.24 13.83 35.13
CA ILE A 277 -18.38 12.51 35.77
C ILE A 277 -17.05 12.13 36.42
N THR A 278 -15.93 12.38 35.75
CA THR A 278 -14.59 12.20 36.28
C THR A 278 -13.87 13.53 36.36
N ASN A 279 -12.85 13.58 37.23
CA ASN A 279 -11.94 14.71 37.35
C ASN A 279 -10.61 14.12 37.81
N SER A 280 -9.95 13.44 36.88
CA SER A 280 -8.68 12.78 37.12
C SER A 280 -7.52 13.70 36.71
N ARG A 281 -6.40 13.64 37.43
CA ARG A 281 -5.15 14.27 36.99
C ARG A 281 -4.20 13.18 36.55
N ASP A 282 -3.50 13.40 35.44
CA ASP A 282 -2.49 12.49 34.88
C ASP A 282 -3.08 11.12 34.44
N GLN A 283 -4.38 11.06 34.14
CA GLN A 283 -5.06 9.87 33.64
C GLN A 283 -5.93 10.23 32.44
N ASP A 284 -5.97 9.32 31.46
CA ASP A 284 -6.84 9.43 30.30
C ASP A 284 -8.02 8.48 30.46
N GLU A 285 -9.21 9.05 30.61
CA GLU A 285 -10.47 8.33 30.49
C GLU A 285 -10.99 8.30 29.04
N PHE A 286 -11.49 7.14 28.60
CA PHE A 286 -11.99 6.94 27.24
C PHE A 286 -13.07 5.84 27.18
N MET A 287 -13.73 5.71 26.03
CA MET A 287 -14.81 4.75 25.75
C MET A 287 -15.91 4.74 26.80
N PRO A 288 -16.61 5.88 27.00
CA PRO A 288 -17.77 5.94 27.89
C PRO A 288 -18.93 5.15 27.29
N LEU A 289 -19.49 4.25 28.08
CA LEU A 289 -20.56 3.34 27.66
C LEU A 289 -21.63 3.17 28.74
N VAL A 290 -22.83 2.82 28.30
CA VAL A 290 -23.98 2.63 29.18
C VAL A 290 -24.41 1.16 29.12
N PHE A 291 -24.57 0.52 30.27
CA PHE A 291 -24.94 -0.89 30.34
C PHE A 291 -25.86 -1.20 31.51
N GLN A 292 -26.97 -1.89 31.21
CA GLN A 292 -28.10 -2.15 32.11
C GLN A 292 -28.73 -0.86 32.65
N ASP A 293 -28.05 -0.13 33.52
CA ASP A 293 -28.32 1.29 33.85
C ASP A 293 -27.09 2.01 34.46
N GLY A 294 -25.92 1.38 34.42
CA GLY A 294 -24.66 1.97 34.90
C GLY A 294 -23.91 2.69 33.79
N ILE A 295 -23.12 3.70 34.20
CA ILE A 295 -22.12 4.34 33.35
C ILE A 295 -20.79 3.64 33.60
N TYR A 296 -20.10 3.28 32.52
CA TYR A 296 -18.80 2.65 32.56
C TYR A 296 -17.84 3.39 31.62
N PHE A 297 -16.56 3.33 31.92
CA PHE A 297 -15.50 3.90 31.10
C PHE A 297 -14.19 3.16 31.35
N HIS A 298 -13.18 3.50 30.56
CA HIS A 298 -11.85 2.90 30.63
C HIS A 298 -10.82 3.95 31.00
N THR A 299 -9.81 3.53 31.75
CA THR A 299 -8.64 4.35 32.08
C THR A 299 -7.38 3.58 31.77
N ASN A 300 -6.36 4.26 31.23
CA ASN A 300 -5.04 3.66 31.02
C ASN A 300 -4.14 3.94 32.23
N LYS A 301 -3.74 2.87 32.95
CA LYS A 301 -2.78 2.96 34.07
C LYS A 301 -1.58 2.06 33.75
N GLY A 302 -0.42 2.68 33.53
CA GLY A 302 0.83 1.94 33.29
C GLY A 302 0.84 1.08 32.03
N GLY A 303 0.01 1.39 31.01
CA GLY A 303 -0.12 0.61 29.78
C GLY A 303 -1.17 -0.51 29.83
N LYS A 304 -1.89 -0.64 30.96
CA LYS A 304 -3.03 -1.52 31.12
C LYS A 304 -4.33 -0.73 31.12
N ILE A 305 -5.36 -1.34 30.55
CA ILE A 305 -6.70 -0.76 30.50
C ILE A 305 -7.50 -1.31 31.68
N TYR A 306 -7.98 -0.39 32.51
CA TYR A 306 -8.87 -0.68 33.64
C TYR A 306 -10.27 -0.20 33.31
N ARG A 307 -11.28 -0.96 33.76
CA ARG A 307 -12.68 -0.57 33.63
C ARG A 307 -13.20 -0.05 34.95
N TYR A 308 -13.90 1.07 34.88
CA TYR A 308 -14.55 1.71 36.03
C TYR A 308 -16.06 1.75 35.80
N SER A 309 -16.82 1.72 36.89
CA SER A 309 -18.22 2.14 36.91
C SER A 309 -18.37 3.45 37.68
N ALA A 310 -19.27 4.31 37.21
CA ALA A 310 -19.63 5.57 37.85
C ALA A 310 -21.07 5.47 38.39
N ALA A 311 -21.22 5.62 39.71
CA ALA A 311 -22.51 5.65 40.38
C ALA A 311 -22.86 7.08 40.81
N PHE A 312 -24.03 7.57 40.41
CA PHE A 312 -24.50 8.90 40.79
C PHE A 312 -24.87 8.96 42.27
N ASP A 313 -24.38 9.99 42.96
CA ASP A 313 -24.64 10.23 44.38
C ASP A 313 -24.83 11.73 44.65
N SER A 314 -25.39 12.07 45.81
CA SER A 314 -25.63 13.45 46.21
C SER A 314 -25.36 13.66 47.70
N SER A 315 -24.73 14.78 48.03
CA SER A 315 -24.52 15.22 49.41
C SER A 315 -25.20 16.56 49.63
N VAL A 316 -25.70 16.81 50.85
CA VAL A 316 -26.25 18.12 51.19
C VAL A 316 -25.10 19.13 51.25
N SER A 317 -25.15 20.16 50.40
CA SER A 317 -24.13 21.20 50.34
C SER A 317 -24.34 22.26 51.41
N HIS A 318 -25.55 22.80 51.49
CA HIS A 318 -26.01 23.64 52.59
C HIS A 318 -27.54 23.60 52.70
N ILE A 319 -28.04 24.03 53.86
CA ILE A 319 -29.47 24.22 54.11
C ILE A 319 -29.65 25.68 54.53
N ASP A 320 -30.48 26.42 53.81
CA ASP A 320 -30.98 27.72 54.25
C ASP A 320 -32.50 27.63 54.38
N THR A 321 -33.27 27.95 53.33
CA THR A 321 -34.73 27.73 53.26
C THR A 321 -35.12 26.48 52.44
N THR A 322 -34.26 26.06 51.52
CA THR A 322 -34.36 24.82 50.74
C THR A 322 -33.07 24.02 50.92
N VAL A 323 -33.15 22.68 50.80
CA VAL A 323 -31.96 21.83 50.83
C VAL A 323 -31.25 21.93 49.49
N HIS A 324 -29.99 22.37 49.51
CA HIS A 324 -29.13 22.38 48.33
C HIS A 324 -28.27 21.12 48.33
N TYR A 325 -28.17 20.46 47.17
CA TYR A 325 -27.39 19.24 46.99
C TYR A 325 -26.19 19.50 46.08
N ASN A 326 -25.05 18.93 46.43
CA ASN A 326 -23.90 18.71 45.56
C ASN A 326 -24.02 17.30 44.96
N TYR A 327 -24.08 17.23 43.64
CA TYR A 327 -24.16 15.97 42.90
C TYR A 327 -22.77 15.56 42.41
N PHE A 328 -22.40 14.30 42.60
CA PHE A 328 -21.11 13.75 42.20
C PHE A 328 -21.24 12.28 41.79
N TYR A 329 -20.17 11.72 41.24
CA TYR A 329 -20.11 10.31 40.87
C TYR A 329 -19.07 9.57 41.72
N ASN A 330 -19.47 8.46 42.33
CA ASN A 330 -18.57 7.52 42.97
C ASN A 330 -18.01 6.55 41.93
N LEU A 331 -16.68 6.51 41.81
CA LEU A 331 -15.97 5.68 40.84
C LEU A 331 -15.54 4.36 41.50
N ASN A 332 -15.97 3.24 40.94
CA ASN A 332 -15.59 1.91 41.40
C ASN A 332 -14.74 1.21 40.33
N GLU A 333 -13.54 0.77 40.71
CA GLU A 333 -12.69 -0.05 39.84
C GLU A 333 -13.25 -1.47 39.75
N LEU A 334 -13.55 -1.94 38.54
CA LEU A 334 -14.07 -3.29 38.32
C LEU A 334 -12.93 -4.30 38.12
N GLY A 335 -11.89 -3.88 37.42
CA GLY A 335 -10.72 -4.69 37.12
C GLY A 335 -10.17 -4.42 35.71
N THR A 336 -9.43 -5.40 35.20
CA THR A 336 -8.80 -5.35 33.87
C THR A 336 -9.20 -6.58 33.06
N SER A 337 -9.32 -6.39 31.74
CA SER A 337 -9.54 -7.49 30.82
C SER A 337 -8.25 -8.31 30.66
N GLU A 338 -8.37 -9.63 30.41
CA GLU A 338 -7.19 -10.48 30.19
C GLU A 338 -6.33 -9.95 29.03
N TRP A 339 -6.97 -9.30 28.06
CA TRP A 339 -6.34 -8.66 26.91
C TRP A 339 -6.83 -7.22 26.80
N ASN A 340 -6.01 -6.30 26.29
CA ASN A 340 -6.45 -4.92 26.06
C ASN A 340 -7.71 -4.90 25.17
N ASP A 341 -8.76 -4.25 25.67
CA ASP A 341 -10.00 -4.02 24.93
C ASP A 341 -9.72 -2.96 23.87
N LEU A 342 -9.74 -3.36 22.59
CA LEU A 342 -9.56 -2.43 21.46
C LEU A 342 -10.84 -1.66 21.15
N GLU A 343 -11.98 -2.29 21.40
CA GLU A 343 -13.30 -1.73 21.19
C GLU A 343 -14.30 -2.50 22.03
N ILE A 344 -15.25 -1.79 22.63
CA ILE A 344 -16.38 -2.38 23.34
C ILE A 344 -17.64 -1.59 22.99
N ASN A 345 -18.73 -2.31 22.77
CA ASN A 345 -20.03 -1.74 22.48
C ASN A 345 -21.07 -2.42 23.33
N THR A 346 -22.12 -1.69 23.69
CA THR A 346 -23.22 -2.22 24.48
C THR A 346 -24.54 -2.02 23.78
N ASN A 347 -25.47 -2.90 24.12
CA ASN A 347 -26.85 -2.79 23.71
C ASN A 347 -27.73 -2.67 24.95
N LYS A 348 -28.23 -1.45 25.22
CA LYS A 348 -29.06 -1.19 26.40
C LYS A 348 -30.37 -1.98 26.40
N ARG A 349 -30.95 -2.28 25.23
CA ARG A 349 -32.25 -2.97 25.18
C ARG A 349 -32.15 -4.46 25.46
N SER A 350 -31.09 -5.09 24.97
CA SER A 350 -30.91 -6.52 25.10
C SER A 350 -29.94 -6.92 26.22
N ASN A 351 -29.37 -5.94 26.94
CA ASN A 351 -28.38 -6.14 27.99
C ASN A 351 -27.21 -7.01 27.55
N THR A 352 -26.77 -6.82 26.30
CA THR A 352 -25.59 -7.48 25.75
C THR A 352 -24.45 -6.51 25.52
N PHE A 353 -23.23 -7.03 25.55
CA PHE A 353 -22.04 -6.32 25.10
C PHE A 353 -21.34 -7.13 24.03
N SER A 354 -20.56 -6.43 23.22
CA SER A 354 -19.68 -7.00 22.22
C SER A 354 -18.35 -6.27 22.25
N GLN A 355 -17.25 -7.01 22.23
CA GLN A 355 -15.90 -6.46 22.33
C GLN A 355 -14.94 -7.08 21.32
N ILE A 356 -13.88 -6.33 21.01
CA ILE A 356 -12.78 -6.76 20.16
C ILE A 356 -11.50 -6.71 20.98
N ASN A 357 -10.78 -7.83 21.00
CA ASN A 357 -9.45 -7.93 21.58
C ASN A 357 -8.44 -8.35 20.52
N TYR A 358 -7.16 -8.05 20.73
CA TYR A 358 -6.07 -8.53 19.87
C TYR A 358 -5.00 -9.23 20.70
N HIS A 359 -4.83 -10.53 20.48
CA HIS A 359 -3.89 -11.35 21.22
C HIS A 359 -3.27 -12.41 20.31
N SER A 360 -1.98 -12.74 20.54
CA SER A 360 -1.26 -13.78 19.79
C SER A 360 -1.34 -13.65 18.25
N GLY A 361 -1.37 -12.41 17.76
CA GLY A 361 -1.44 -12.09 16.33
C GLY A 361 -2.80 -12.33 15.68
N LYS A 362 -3.89 -12.40 16.47
CA LYS A 362 -5.27 -12.59 16.00
C LYS A 362 -6.23 -11.65 16.72
N TYR A 363 -7.27 -11.24 16.01
CA TYR A 363 -8.44 -10.60 16.61
C TYR A 363 -9.36 -11.64 17.23
N HIS A 364 -9.95 -11.32 18.38
CA HIS A 364 -11.02 -12.08 19.00
C HIS A 364 -12.24 -11.15 19.10
N LEU A 365 -13.38 -11.63 18.60
CA LEU A 365 -14.66 -10.91 18.66
C LEU A 365 -15.50 -11.68 19.66
N ASN A 366 -15.76 -11.08 20.82
CA ASN A 366 -16.45 -11.74 21.92
C ASN A 366 -17.72 -10.97 22.29
N TYR A 367 -18.71 -11.68 22.83
CA TYR A 367 -19.96 -11.07 23.27
C TYR A 367 -20.47 -11.74 24.54
N GLY A 368 -21.25 -11.01 25.34
CA GLY A 368 -21.76 -11.52 26.60
C GLY A 368 -22.87 -10.67 27.19
N THR A 369 -23.30 -11.05 28.40
CA THR A 369 -24.42 -10.43 29.13
C THR A 369 -24.04 -9.90 30.52
N SER A 370 -22.80 -10.11 30.96
CA SER A 370 -22.31 -9.61 32.26
C SER A 370 -20.90 -9.04 32.18
N PHE A 371 -20.70 -7.89 32.83
CA PHE A 371 -19.41 -7.20 32.96
C PHE A 371 -18.65 -7.50 34.25
N THR A 372 -19.22 -8.27 35.16
CA THR A 372 -18.60 -8.56 36.45
C THR A 372 -17.49 -9.60 36.33
N LYS A 373 -16.64 -9.69 37.36
CA LYS A 373 -15.56 -10.68 37.45
C LYS A 373 -16.09 -12.10 37.23
N GLU A 374 -15.28 -12.96 36.63
CA GLU A 374 -15.52 -14.40 36.68
C GLU A 374 -15.52 -14.80 38.17
N GLU A 375 -16.61 -15.34 38.69
CA GLU A 375 -16.59 -15.99 40.00
C GLU A 375 -15.68 -17.21 39.86
N SER A 376 -14.45 -17.11 40.38
CA SER A 376 -13.57 -18.25 40.49
C SER A 376 -14.14 -19.22 41.51
N GLU A 377 -14.42 -20.47 41.10
CA GLU A 377 -14.85 -21.60 41.95
C GLU A 377 -13.88 -21.91 43.14
N SER A 378 -12.77 -21.19 43.28
CA SER A 378 -11.78 -21.38 44.35
C SER A 378 -12.07 -20.62 45.65
N ASP A 379 -13.01 -19.67 45.70
CA ASP A 379 -13.22 -18.83 46.89
C ASP A 379 -14.05 -19.50 48.01
N LEU A 380 -14.43 -20.77 47.84
CA LEU A 380 -15.08 -21.56 48.89
C LEU A 380 -14.10 -22.31 49.81
N SER A 381 -12.79 -22.20 49.60
CA SER A 381 -11.82 -22.77 50.52
C SER A 381 -10.51 -21.99 50.59
N SER A 382 -10.42 -21.05 51.54
CA SER A 382 -9.34 -20.99 52.54
C SER A 382 -9.21 -19.59 53.14
N SER A 383 -9.88 -19.39 54.28
CA SER A 383 -9.45 -18.41 55.27
C SER A 383 -8.22 -18.97 56.00
N ILE A 384 -7.02 -18.63 55.52
CA ILE A 384 -5.78 -18.80 56.28
C ILE A 384 -5.13 -17.42 56.42
N PRO A 385 -4.81 -16.95 57.64
CA PRO A 385 -4.20 -15.63 57.83
C PRO A 385 -2.81 -15.57 57.20
N ALA A 386 -2.52 -14.44 56.57
CA ALA A 386 -1.21 -14.10 56.04
C ALA A 386 -0.12 -14.33 57.11
N SER A 387 0.72 -15.34 56.88
CA SER A 387 1.97 -15.51 57.60
C SER A 387 3.06 -14.72 56.88
N THR A 388 3.81 -13.97 57.68
CA THR A 388 4.89 -13.10 57.27
C THR A 388 6.07 -13.94 56.77
N GLU A 389 6.18 -14.15 55.46
CA GLU A 389 7.37 -14.78 54.88
C GLU A 389 8.48 -13.74 54.69
N ASN A 390 9.46 -13.84 55.57
CA ASN A 390 10.78 -13.25 55.42
C ASN A 390 11.42 -13.72 54.10
N LYS A 391 11.55 -12.80 53.14
CA LYS A 391 12.41 -12.98 51.96
C LYS A 391 13.87 -13.01 52.42
N SER A 392 14.43 -14.22 52.56
CA SER A 392 15.87 -14.43 52.60
C SER A 392 16.47 -13.96 51.27
N GLN A 393 17.11 -12.79 51.30
CA GLN A 393 18.01 -12.35 50.24
C GLN A 393 19.21 -13.29 50.21
N THR A 394 19.33 -14.12 49.18
CA THR A 394 20.61 -14.71 48.79
C THR A 394 21.53 -13.57 48.33
N GLN A 395 22.33 -13.05 49.26
CA GLN A 395 23.47 -12.19 48.96
C GLN A 395 24.48 -13.01 48.14
N ILE A 396 24.60 -12.68 46.86
CA ILE A 396 25.77 -13.07 46.08
C ILE A 396 26.92 -12.16 46.53
N SER A 397 27.97 -12.78 47.05
CA SER A 397 29.21 -12.13 47.48
C SER A 397 29.80 -11.26 46.36
N PRO A 398 30.10 -9.96 46.59
CA PRO A 398 30.66 -9.05 45.60
C PRO A 398 32.19 -9.07 45.55
N GLU A 399 32.83 -10.24 45.63
CA GLU A 399 34.31 -10.29 45.75
C GLU A 399 35.10 -10.76 44.53
N ALA A 400 34.47 -10.87 43.35
CA ALA A 400 35.20 -11.25 42.14
C ALA A 400 34.84 -10.43 40.89
N ILE A 401 34.84 -9.10 40.96
CA ILE A 401 35.14 -8.25 39.80
C ILE A 401 35.85 -6.98 40.32
N ARG A 402 37.20 -6.97 40.28
CA ARG A 402 37.98 -5.72 40.36
C ARG A 402 37.92 -5.04 39.00
N LEU A 403 36.85 -4.30 38.74
CA LEU A 403 36.83 -3.34 37.63
C LEU A 403 37.82 -2.21 37.95
N LYS A 404 38.80 -2.05 37.07
CA LYS A 404 39.68 -0.87 37.05
C LYS A 404 38.76 0.36 36.96
N LYS A 405 38.71 1.19 38.01
CA LYS A 405 38.05 2.50 37.97
C LYS A 405 38.71 3.34 36.88
N ILE A 406 38.10 3.38 35.70
CA ILE A 406 38.38 4.42 34.71
C ILE A 406 37.55 5.62 35.14
N LYS A 407 38.22 6.75 35.39
CA LYS A 407 37.54 8.00 35.73
C LYS A 407 36.57 8.33 34.58
N PRO A 408 35.28 8.61 34.87
CA PRO A 408 34.35 9.03 33.83
C PRO A 408 34.87 10.33 33.21
N ILE A 409 34.98 10.35 31.88
CA ILE A 409 35.16 11.58 31.13
C ILE A 409 33.76 12.17 30.97
N THR A 410 33.47 13.24 31.70
CA THR A 410 32.26 14.02 31.51
C THR A 410 32.35 14.70 30.15
N VAL A 411 31.53 14.29 29.20
CA VAL A 411 31.36 14.98 27.92
C VAL A 411 30.13 15.87 28.06
N GLU A 412 30.36 17.12 28.43
CA GLU A 412 29.36 18.19 28.31
C GLU A 412 29.29 18.61 26.83
N LYS A 413 28.39 17.98 26.07
CA LYS A 413 27.76 18.59 24.90
C LYS A 413 26.57 17.74 24.46
N ASP A 414 25.43 18.40 24.24
CA ASP A 414 24.27 17.79 23.62
C ASP A 414 24.63 17.26 22.23
N ILE A 415 24.39 15.96 22.04
CA ILE A 415 24.61 15.27 20.78
C ILE A 415 23.38 15.49 19.92
N ASN A 416 23.49 16.36 18.92
CA ASN A 416 22.51 16.43 17.84
C ASN A 416 22.70 15.22 16.91
N ILE A 417 21.80 14.24 17.02
CA ILE A 417 21.82 12.98 16.27
C ILE A 417 21.53 13.13 14.77
N PHE A 418 21.16 14.33 14.29
CA PHE A 418 20.78 14.54 12.88
C PHE A 418 21.89 15.03 11.96
N ASP A 419 23.11 15.32 12.44
CA ASP A 419 24.18 15.86 11.59
C ASP A 419 25.57 15.26 11.88
N PHE A 420 25.70 13.94 11.72
CA PHE A 420 26.98 13.23 11.88
C PHE A 420 27.70 13.08 10.53
N LYS A 421 28.78 13.86 10.32
CA LYS A 421 29.71 13.68 9.18
C LYS A 421 30.98 12.97 9.62
N PHE A 422 31.34 11.90 8.90
CA PHE A 422 32.63 11.24 9.03
C PHE A 422 33.70 12.00 8.24
N THR A 423 34.46 12.87 8.89
CA THR A 423 35.77 13.29 8.38
C THR A 423 36.79 13.32 9.51
N GLY A 424 37.84 12.51 9.34
CA GLY A 424 38.99 12.50 10.23
C GLY A 424 39.86 13.73 9.99
N THR A 425 39.91 14.60 10.99
CA THR A 425 41.06 15.44 11.38
C THR A 425 40.65 16.17 12.65
N ASN A 426 41.41 15.99 13.74
CA ASN A 426 41.18 16.66 15.03
C ASN A 426 41.19 18.20 14.86
N PRO A 427 40.10 18.93 15.15
CA PRO A 427 40.18 20.35 15.41
C PRO A 427 40.51 20.57 16.89
N SER A 428 41.57 21.33 17.16
CA SER A 428 41.92 21.83 18.48
C SER A 428 40.79 22.70 19.04
N ILE A 429 40.15 22.24 20.12
CA ILE A 429 39.08 22.97 20.80
C ILE A 429 39.70 24.06 21.69
N GLN A 430 39.53 25.32 21.32
CA GLN A 430 39.70 26.45 22.23
C GLN A 430 38.56 26.45 23.26
N LYS A 431 38.91 26.43 24.55
CA LYS A 431 37.94 26.51 25.65
C LYS A 431 37.51 27.97 25.85
N THR A 432 36.32 28.31 25.41
CA THR A 432 35.60 29.48 25.94
C THR A 432 34.75 29.00 27.11
N LYS A 433 34.97 29.56 28.31
CA LYS A 433 34.15 29.31 29.49
C LYS A 433 32.87 30.15 29.39
N GLU A 434 31.75 29.54 29.09
CA GLU A 434 30.44 30.14 29.36
C GLU A 434 29.93 29.65 30.73
N LYS A 435 29.45 30.60 31.53
CA LYS A 435 28.78 30.34 32.81
C LYS A 435 27.44 29.68 32.51
N VAL A 436 27.23 28.49 33.06
CA VAL A 436 25.92 27.82 33.09
C VAL A 436 25.09 28.48 34.19
N GLU A 437 24.13 29.31 33.82
CA GLU A 437 23.03 29.66 34.71
C GLU A 437 22.07 28.46 34.81
N GLN A 438 21.64 28.14 36.03
CA GLN A 438 20.62 27.13 36.30
C GLN A 438 19.31 27.57 35.63
N ILE A 439 18.92 26.89 34.56
CA ILE A 439 17.59 27.03 33.97
C ILE A 439 16.63 26.26 34.86
N ASP A 440 15.79 27.02 35.54
CA ASP A 440 14.65 26.54 36.32
C ASP A 440 13.66 25.86 35.37
N ASN A 441 13.40 24.55 35.56
CA ASN A 441 12.49 23.74 34.73
C ASN A 441 11.02 24.09 34.99
N ARG A 442 10.64 25.34 34.80
CA ARG A 442 9.27 25.67 34.41
C ARG A 442 9.29 25.63 32.89
N ILE A 443 8.52 24.72 32.31
CA ILE A 443 8.20 24.74 30.89
C ILE A 443 7.47 26.06 30.67
N ALA A 444 8.22 27.13 30.40
CA ALA A 444 7.66 28.36 29.89
C ALA A 444 6.95 27.98 28.61
N ASP A 445 5.70 28.41 28.48
CA ASP A 445 4.89 28.28 27.27
C ASP A 445 5.78 28.57 26.06
N ILE A 446 6.29 27.51 25.41
CA ILE A 446 7.00 27.67 24.14
C ILE A 446 5.88 28.04 23.20
N GLU A 447 5.71 29.34 22.99
CA GLU A 447 4.81 29.89 22.00
C GLU A 447 5.17 29.19 20.70
N LEU A 448 4.29 28.28 20.28
CA LEU A 448 4.51 27.44 19.12
C LEU A 448 4.37 28.36 17.92
N ASP A 449 5.48 29.00 17.54
CA ASP A 449 5.51 29.94 16.44
C ASP A 449 5.35 29.13 15.17
N PHE A 450 4.10 28.97 14.75
CA PHE A 450 3.77 28.28 13.52
C PHE A 450 4.54 28.98 12.41
N PRO A 451 5.30 28.23 11.58
CA PRO A 451 6.08 28.84 10.53
C PRO A 451 5.15 29.69 9.66
N THR A 452 5.51 30.96 9.46
CA THR A 452 4.74 31.88 8.61
C THR A 452 4.44 31.19 7.28
N GLN A 453 3.17 31.14 6.88
CA GLN A 453 2.78 30.58 5.59
C GLN A 453 3.54 31.31 4.47
N ARG A 454 4.52 30.62 3.86
CA ARG A 454 5.29 31.20 2.75
C ARG A 454 4.60 30.87 1.44
N LEU A 455 4.56 31.85 0.55
CA LEU A 455 4.21 31.59 -0.85
C LEU A 455 5.16 30.54 -1.42
N TYR A 456 4.58 29.48 -1.97
CA TYR A 456 5.33 28.44 -2.63
C TYR A 456 6.17 29.02 -3.77
N ARG A 457 7.49 28.82 -3.70
CA ARG A 457 8.42 29.18 -4.77
C ARG A 457 8.90 27.89 -5.40
N LEU A 458 8.71 27.79 -6.72
CA LEU A 458 9.14 26.65 -7.52
C LEU A 458 10.63 26.37 -7.25
N ASN A 459 10.95 25.19 -6.74
CA ASN A 459 12.32 24.84 -6.37
C ASN A 459 12.56 23.37 -6.72
N PHE A 460 13.57 23.14 -7.56
CA PHE A 460 13.88 21.81 -8.08
C PHE A 460 14.96 21.13 -7.24
N ARG A 461 14.75 19.84 -7.01
CA ARG A 461 15.76 18.92 -6.49
C ARG A 461 16.09 17.87 -7.56
N PRO A 462 17.30 17.28 -7.53
CA PRO A 462 17.60 16.11 -8.35
C PRO A 462 16.61 14.97 -8.06
N ASP A 463 16.11 14.35 -9.12
CA ASP A 463 15.27 13.16 -9.09
C ASP A 463 16.11 11.91 -9.45
N ASN A 464 15.52 10.72 -9.35
CA ASN A 464 16.17 9.45 -9.67
C ASN A 464 16.86 9.48 -11.04
N SER A 465 18.18 9.40 -11.01
CA SER A 465 19.04 9.37 -12.19
C SER A 465 19.68 7.99 -12.32
N ILE A 466 19.65 7.42 -13.52
CA ILE A 466 20.02 6.02 -13.78
C ILE A 466 21.00 5.97 -14.94
N ILE A 467 22.04 5.15 -14.79
CA ILE A 467 22.94 4.73 -15.87
C ILE A 467 22.91 3.20 -15.87
N GLN A 468 22.46 2.59 -16.98
CA GLN A 468 22.29 1.14 -17.07
C GLN A 468 22.69 0.59 -18.44
N LEU A 469 23.14 -0.67 -18.49
CA LEU A 469 23.32 -1.42 -19.72
C LEU A 469 22.07 -2.26 -19.98
N ASN A 470 21.39 -2.03 -21.10
CA ASN A 470 20.21 -2.81 -21.46
C ASN A 470 20.08 -2.96 -22.98
N ASN A 471 19.20 -3.88 -23.39
CA ASN A 471 18.88 -4.16 -24.79
C ASN A 471 17.43 -3.74 -25.16
N SER A 472 16.94 -2.66 -24.56
CA SER A 472 15.61 -2.09 -24.85
C SER A 472 15.70 -0.71 -25.47
N PHE A 473 14.71 -0.38 -26.30
CA PHE A 473 14.47 0.99 -26.74
C PHE A 473 14.14 1.88 -25.55
N ALA A 474 14.58 3.14 -25.55
CA ALA A 474 14.20 4.05 -24.47
C ALA A 474 12.69 4.40 -24.56
N ASN A 475 12.11 4.36 -25.77
CA ASN A 475 10.68 4.50 -26.01
C ASN A 475 10.15 3.41 -26.95
N GLY A 476 9.04 2.76 -26.56
CA GLY A 476 8.36 1.75 -27.38
C GLY A 476 7.64 2.37 -28.58
N GLN A 477 8.26 2.32 -29.76
CA GLN A 477 7.71 2.84 -31.02
C GLN A 477 7.72 1.74 -32.08
N TYR A 478 6.75 1.74 -32.99
CA TYR A 478 6.79 0.87 -34.16
C TYR A 478 7.95 1.27 -35.08
N GLN A 479 8.70 0.27 -35.54
CA GLN A 479 9.77 0.47 -36.51
C GLN A 479 9.16 0.55 -37.91
N LEU A 480 9.76 1.33 -38.81
CA LEU A 480 9.41 1.26 -40.22
C LEU A 480 9.67 -0.17 -40.72
N TYR A 481 8.77 -0.68 -41.54
CA TYR A 481 8.97 -1.99 -42.17
C TYR A 481 10.18 -1.92 -43.10
N ASN A 482 11.09 -2.88 -42.97
CA ASN A 482 12.35 -2.91 -43.72
C ASN A 482 12.46 -4.13 -44.66
N GLY A 483 11.37 -4.89 -44.87
CA GLY A 483 11.37 -6.07 -45.72
C GLY A 483 12.07 -7.30 -45.14
N GLY A 484 12.41 -7.29 -43.84
CA GLY A 484 13.24 -8.32 -43.23
C GLY A 484 13.23 -8.29 -41.71
N PRO A 485 14.32 -8.69 -41.04
CA PRO A 485 14.29 -8.93 -39.61
C PRO A 485 14.02 -7.66 -38.80
N PHE A 486 13.24 -7.83 -37.72
CA PHE A 486 13.06 -6.80 -36.72
C PHE A 486 14.42 -6.32 -36.20
N THR A 487 14.69 -5.01 -36.26
CA THR A 487 16.00 -4.51 -35.87
C THR A 487 16.09 -4.40 -34.36
N ASN A 488 16.91 -5.24 -33.74
CA ASN A 488 17.17 -5.20 -32.31
C ASN A 488 18.10 -4.00 -31.98
N PRO A 489 17.83 -3.22 -30.90
CA PRO A 489 18.65 -2.07 -30.54
C PRO A 489 20.07 -2.44 -30.10
N GLY A 490 20.34 -3.72 -29.80
CA GLY A 490 21.63 -4.20 -29.28
C GLY A 490 21.94 -3.70 -27.86
N VAL A 491 22.95 -4.26 -27.21
CA VAL A 491 23.39 -3.79 -25.88
C VAL A 491 23.87 -2.35 -25.99
N GLY A 492 23.30 -1.47 -25.18
CA GLY A 492 23.62 -0.04 -25.17
C GLY A 492 23.60 0.57 -23.77
N ILE A 493 24.34 1.66 -23.61
CA ILE A 493 24.34 2.50 -22.41
C ILE A 493 23.09 3.37 -22.45
N ASN A 494 22.20 3.21 -21.47
CA ASN A 494 21.01 4.01 -21.29
C ASN A 494 21.18 4.92 -20.07
N THR A 495 20.95 6.21 -20.25
CA THR A 495 21.03 7.23 -19.19
C THR A 495 19.69 7.92 -19.03
N LYS A 496 19.26 8.16 -17.80
CA LYS A 496 18.12 9.00 -17.44
C LYS A 496 18.54 9.96 -16.33
N ILE A 497 18.32 11.25 -16.52
CA ILE A 497 18.60 12.31 -15.55
C ILE A 497 17.30 13.09 -15.35
N GLY A 498 16.92 13.34 -14.10
CA GLY A 498 15.67 14.02 -13.77
C GLY A 498 15.85 15.08 -12.70
N ILE A 499 14.98 16.08 -12.74
CA ILE A 499 14.74 17.05 -11.67
C ILE A 499 13.25 17.10 -11.38
N VAL A 500 12.91 17.28 -10.11
CA VAL A 500 11.53 17.33 -9.63
C VAL A 500 11.38 18.51 -8.67
N ASP A 501 10.24 19.19 -8.76
CA ASP A 501 9.86 20.26 -7.87
C ASP A 501 9.52 19.74 -6.45
N LEU A 502 9.55 20.60 -5.42
CA LEU A 502 9.40 20.17 -4.02
C LEU A 502 8.06 19.46 -3.74
N MET A 503 6.96 19.96 -4.32
CA MET A 503 5.63 19.36 -4.22
C MET A 503 5.38 18.25 -5.25
N GLU A 504 6.39 17.91 -6.06
CA GLU A 504 6.30 16.92 -7.15
C GLU A 504 5.29 17.27 -8.26
N ASP A 505 4.81 18.51 -8.31
CA ASP A 505 3.89 19.03 -9.33
C ASP A 505 4.52 19.11 -10.72
N HIS A 506 5.84 19.32 -10.79
CA HIS A 506 6.60 19.50 -12.02
C HIS A 506 7.81 18.57 -12.03
N ARG A 507 7.96 17.80 -13.11
CA ARG A 507 9.12 16.93 -13.33
C ARG A 507 9.68 17.13 -14.72
N VAL A 508 10.98 17.32 -14.82
CA VAL A 508 11.71 17.37 -16.09
C VAL A 508 12.71 16.24 -16.08
N TYR A 509 12.71 15.40 -17.09
CA TYR A 509 13.69 14.34 -17.20
C TYR A 509 14.07 14.06 -18.64
N GLY A 510 15.33 13.76 -18.87
CA GLY A 510 15.86 13.49 -20.19
C GLY A 510 17.01 12.50 -20.11
N GLY A 511 17.46 12.06 -21.27
CA GLY A 511 18.40 10.97 -21.33
C GLY A 511 18.84 10.65 -22.73
N PHE A 512 19.87 9.83 -22.81
CA PHE A 512 20.34 9.30 -24.07
C PHE A 512 20.61 7.81 -23.94
N ARG A 513 20.45 7.13 -25.07
CA ARG A 513 20.83 5.75 -25.28
C ARG A 513 21.84 5.68 -26.41
N LEU A 514 22.98 5.03 -26.16
CA LEU A 514 24.02 4.81 -27.16
C LEU A 514 24.32 3.31 -27.23
N GLY A 515 24.15 2.69 -28.40
CA GLY A 515 24.50 1.29 -28.62
C GLY A 515 24.71 0.99 -30.10
N GLY A 516 25.78 0.27 -30.45
CA GLY A 516 26.08 -0.19 -31.82
C GLY A 516 25.65 0.76 -32.95
N SER A 517 24.61 0.36 -33.70
CA SER A 517 24.04 1.06 -34.85
C SER A 517 22.95 2.08 -34.51
N MET A 518 22.64 2.31 -33.22
CA MET A 518 21.53 3.13 -32.75
C MET A 518 21.95 4.18 -31.71
N SER A 519 21.44 5.40 -31.87
CA SER A 519 21.50 6.44 -30.84
C SER A 519 20.13 7.07 -30.65
N GLU A 520 19.69 7.24 -29.40
CA GLU A 520 18.41 7.85 -29.03
C GLU A 520 18.64 8.93 -27.99
N TYR A 521 17.95 10.07 -28.14
CA TYR A 521 17.94 11.18 -27.17
C TYR A 521 16.49 11.47 -26.82
N SER A 522 16.22 11.76 -25.55
CA SER A 522 14.88 12.05 -25.06
C SER A 522 14.87 13.20 -24.06
N LEU A 523 13.80 13.98 -24.09
CA LEU A 523 13.49 15.01 -23.12
C LEU A 523 11.99 14.97 -22.84
N ASN A 524 11.62 14.97 -21.57
CA ASN A 524 10.25 14.89 -21.11
C ASN A 524 9.99 15.95 -20.04
N TYR A 525 8.78 16.50 -20.06
CA TYR A 525 8.27 17.41 -19.04
C TYR A 525 6.87 16.97 -18.61
N GLN A 526 6.67 16.80 -17.31
CA GLN A 526 5.41 16.42 -16.68
C GLN A 526 4.87 17.56 -15.82
N ASN A 527 3.57 17.81 -15.95
CA ASN A 527 2.80 18.72 -15.09
C ASN A 527 1.66 17.93 -14.44
N LEU A 528 1.78 17.76 -13.12
CA LEU A 528 0.93 16.94 -12.24
C LEU A 528 0.09 17.80 -11.26
N LYS A 529 0.15 19.12 -11.39
CA LYS A 529 -0.47 20.08 -10.45
C LYS A 529 -2.01 19.96 -10.34
N ARG A 530 -2.66 19.44 -11.37
CA ARG A 530 -4.11 19.28 -11.43
C ARG A 530 -4.43 17.82 -11.72
N ARG A 531 -5.70 17.44 -11.48
CA ARG A 531 -6.20 16.07 -11.71
C ARG A 531 -5.82 15.45 -13.06
N MET A 532 -5.74 16.24 -14.13
CA MET A 532 -5.31 15.75 -15.43
C MET A 532 -3.80 15.95 -15.58
N ASP A 533 -3.06 14.84 -15.55
CA ASP A 533 -1.62 14.88 -15.76
C ASP A 533 -1.32 15.13 -17.23
N LYS A 534 -0.33 15.97 -17.48
CA LYS A 534 0.13 16.32 -18.83
C LYS A 534 1.59 15.98 -18.96
N GLU A 535 1.94 15.27 -20.02
CA GLU A 535 3.32 14.94 -20.34
C GLU A 535 3.66 15.37 -21.77
N TYR A 536 4.76 16.10 -21.90
CA TYR A 536 5.31 16.56 -23.16
C TYR A 536 6.63 15.84 -23.39
N SER A 537 6.74 15.11 -24.49
CA SER A 537 7.91 14.29 -24.79
C SER A 537 8.48 14.67 -26.15
N PHE A 538 9.80 14.77 -26.22
CA PHE A 538 10.55 14.98 -27.44
C PHE A 538 11.65 13.92 -27.55
N THR A 539 11.70 13.22 -28.67
CA THR A 539 12.67 12.14 -28.89
C THR A 539 13.30 12.24 -30.27
N ARG A 540 14.60 11.95 -30.35
CA ARG A 540 15.36 11.88 -31.59
C ARG A 540 16.12 10.56 -31.62
N ARG A 541 15.87 9.75 -32.63
CA ARG A 541 16.53 8.46 -32.84
C ARG A 541 17.25 8.45 -34.19
N LYS A 542 18.43 7.84 -34.22
CA LYS A 542 19.14 7.45 -35.43
C LYS A 542 19.34 5.94 -35.38
N GLN A 543 19.01 5.24 -36.44
CA GLN A 543 19.24 3.80 -36.59
C GLN A 543 19.86 3.54 -37.96
N ARG A 544 20.93 2.74 -37.97
CA ARG A 544 21.62 2.33 -39.20
C ARG A 544 21.22 0.91 -39.60
N SER A 545 20.84 0.74 -40.86
CA SER A 545 20.64 -0.56 -41.48
C SER A 545 21.82 -0.88 -42.40
N THR A 546 22.44 -2.04 -42.21
CA THR A 546 23.58 -2.53 -43.00
C THR A 546 23.30 -3.83 -43.74
N ASN A 547 22.16 -4.48 -43.48
CA ASN A 547 21.81 -5.78 -44.07
C ASN A 547 21.06 -5.64 -45.40
N THR A 548 21.11 -4.46 -46.01
CA THR A 548 20.51 -4.16 -47.31
C THR A 548 21.61 -3.90 -48.35
N PRO A 549 21.36 -4.18 -49.65
CA PRO A 549 22.35 -3.95 -50.71
C PRO A 549 22.94 -2.53 -50.69
N ILE A 550 22.10 -1.54 -50.35
CA ILE A 550 22.51 -0.17 -50.08
C ILE A 550 22.23 0.13 -48.60
N PRO A 551 23.27 0.33 -47.78
CA PRO A 551 23.10 0.71 -46.37
C PRO A 551 22.42 2.08 -46.23
N PHE A 552 21.62 2.27 -45.18
CA PHE A 552 20.91 3.54 -44.94
C PHE A 552 20.76 3.88 -43.45
N ASP A 553 20.64 5.16 -43.14
CA ASP A 553 20.32 5.69 -41.82
C ASP A 553 18.87 6.19 -41.80
N ILE A 554 18.06 5.69 -40.86
CA ILE A 554 16.76 6.27 -40.51
C ILE A 554 16.96 7.23 -39.34
N LYS A 555 16.55 8.49 -39.51
CA LYS A 555 16.54 9.50 -38.45
C LYS A 555 15.08 9.84 -38.12
N THR A 556 14.61 9.37 -36.96
CA THR A 556 13.25 9.64 -36.46
C THR A 556 13.28 10.81 -35.48
N LEU A 557 12.45 11.82 -35.72
CA LEU A 557 12.15 12.89 -34.79
C LEU A 557 10.69 12.79 -34.35
N GLN A 558 10.41 12.83 -33.05
CA GLN A 558 9.05 12.71 -32.55
C GLN A 558 8.79 13.69 -31.41
N ALA A 559 7.65 14.36 -31.48
CA ALA A 559 7.06 15.12 -30.40
C ALA A 559 5.71 14.50 -30.01
N SER A 560 5.41 14.41 -28.72
CA SER A 560 4.12 13.91 -28.26
C SER A 560 3.61 14.65 -27.03
N VAL A 561 2.28 14.77 -26.95
CA VAL A 561 1.55 15.30 -25.80
C VAL A 561 0.63 14.21 -25.27
N SER A 562 0.88 13.73 -24.05
CA SER A 562 0.07 12.74 -23.37
C SER A 562 -0.78 13.41 -22.29
N LEU A 563 -2.08 13.08 -22.29
CA LEU A 563 -3.07 13.51 -21.32
C LEU A 563 -3.55 12.28 -20.55
N ILE A 564 -3.40 12.29 -19.22
CA ILE A 564 -3.79 11.16 -18.36
C ILE A 564 -4.93 11.63 -17.45
N TRP A 565 -6.08 10.98 -17.55
CA TRP A 565 -7.23 11.23 -16.70
C TRP A 565 -7.45 10.06 -15.73
N PRO A 566 -7.07 10.20 -14.44
CA PRO A 566 -7.32 9.19 -13.43
C PRO A 566 -8.78 9.20 -12.95
N PHE A 567 -9.46 8.05 -13.10
CA PHE A 567 -10.79 7.83 -12.53
C PHE A 567 -10.71 7.38 -11.07
N SER A 568 -9.69 6.59 -10.76
CA SER A 568 -9.29 6.13 -9.43
C SER A 568 -7.77 5.94 -9.39
N GLU A 569 -7.22 5.56 -8.24
CA GLU A 569 -5.79 5.24 -8.09
C GLU A 569 -5.33 4.06 -8.96
N ILE A 570 -6.27 3.21 -9.38
CA ILE A 570 -5.97 2.01 -10.17
C ILE A 570 -6.50 2.06 -11.59
N THR A 571 -7.22 3.12 -11.99
CA THR A 571 -7.82 3.22 -13.33
C THR A 571 -7.63 4.59 -13.96
N SER A 572 -7.21 4.60 -15.23
CA SER A 572 -7.00 5.84 -15.98
C SER A 572 -7.33 5.67 -17.46
N LEU A 573 -7.76 6.77 -18.10
CA LEU A 573 -7.74 6.92 -19.55
C LEU A 573 -6.49 7.73 -19.93
N ARG A 574 -5.72 7.23 -20.89
CA ARG A 574 -4.53 7.93 -21.42
C ARG A 574 -4.71 8.20 -22.90
N THR A 575 -4.58 9.46 -23.28
CA THR A 575 -4.65 9.88 -24.68
C THR A 575 -3.36 10.57 -25.07
N THR A 576 -2.72 10.13 -26.14
CA THR A 576 -1.47 10.72 -26.65
C THR A 576 -1.66 11.21 -28.07
N PHE A 577 -1.33 12.47 -28.31
CA PHE A 577 -1.17 13.04 -29.64
C PHE A 577 0.31 13.05 -30.00
N GLN A 578 0.64 12.66 -31.22
CA GLN A 578 2.02 12.48 -31.67
C GLN A 578 2.21 13.07 -33.05
N ALA A 579 3.33 13.76 -33.24
CA ALA A 579 3.87 14.13 -34.54
C ALA A 579 5.24 13.46 -34.68
N ARG A 580 5.46 12.79 -35.81
CA ARG A 580 6.66 12.00 -36.10
C ARG A 580 7.18 12.36 -37.49
N ASN A 581 8.48 12.56 -37.61
CA ASN A 581 9.17 12.68 -38.89
C ASN A 581 10.20 11.56 -39.01
N ASP A 582 10.14 10.81 -40.09
CA ASP A 582 11.15 9.82 -40.45
C ASP A 582 11.91 10.31 -41.67
N LYS A 583 13.23 10.44 -41.52
CA LYS A 583 14.14 10.85 -42.59
C LYS A 583 15.04 9.69 -42.97
N ILE A 584 14.90 9.17 -44.18
CA ILE A 584 15.64 8.01 -44.68
C ILE A 584 16.79 8.52 -45.56
N VAL A 585 18.02 8.24 -45.14
CA VAL A 585 19.25 8.70 -45.80
C VAL A 585 20.06 7.50 -46.25
N LEU A 586 20.16 7.29 -47.56
CA LEU A 586 21.06 6.28 -48.13
C LEU A 586 22.52 6.66 -47.83
N LEU A 587 23.35 5.69 -47.47
CA LEU A 587 24.78 5.90 -47.25
C LEU A 587 25.48 5.87 -48.61
N ALA A 588 26.37 6.84 -48.84
CA ALA A 588 27.13 6.97 -50.08
C ALA A 588 28.20 5.86 -50.22
N SER A 589 27.76 4.62 -50.43
CA SER A 589 28.61 3.45 -50.69
C SER A 589 29.07 3.39 -52.16
N ASP A 590 28.27 3.96 -53.07
CA ASP A 590 28.55 4.04 -54.49
C ASP A 590 27.95 5.33 -55.08
N ARG A 591 28.17 5.54 -56.38
CA ARG A 591 27.69 6.74 -57.08
C ARG A 591 26.16 6.81 -57.16
N PHE A 592 25.48 5.67 -57.28
CA PHE A 592 24.02 5.63 -57.33
C PHE A 592 23.41 6.06 -55.99
N ALA A 593 23.91 5.51 -54.89
CA ALA A 593 23.50 5.86 -53.53
C ALA A 593 23.84 7.30 -53.16
N LEU A 594 24.93 7.87 -53.70
CA LEU A 594 25.31 9.27 -53.52
C LEU A 594 24.36 10.24 -54.25
N GLU A 595 23.89 9.87 -55.44
CA GLU A 595 22.98 10.70 -56.26
C GLU A 595 21.50 10.52 -55.85
N ALA A 596 21.18 9.49 -55.06
CA ALA A 596 19.82 9.21 -54.63
C ALA A 596 19.30 10.26 -53.62
N PRO A 597 18.05 10.75 -53.79
CA PRO A 597 17.47 11.74 -52.89
C PRO A 597 17.20 11.15 -51.50
N THR A 598 17.33 12.01 -50.49
CA THR A 598 16.82 11.72 -49.15
C THR A 598 15.30 11.83 -49.16
N SER A 599 14.59 10.94 -48.47
CA SER A 599 13.14 11.04 -48.30
C SER A 599 12.76 11.42 -46.87
N ASN A 600 11.73 12.26 -46.75
CA ASN A 600 11.09 12.59 -45.47
C ASN A 600 9.62 12.19 -45.49
N GLU A 601 9.19 11.54 -44.40
CA GLU A 601 7.80 11.23 -44.11
C GLU A 601 7.38 11.90 -42.80
N TYR A 602 6.17 12.45 -42.77
CA TYR A 602 5.59 13.11 -41.61
C TYR A 602 4.29 12.42 -41.25
N TRP A 603 4.26 11.85 -40.05
CA TRP A 603 3.15 11.10 -39.50
C TRP A 603 2.52 11.87 -38.34
N ALA A 604 1.19 11.93 -38.33
CA ALA A 604 0.40 12.36 -37.18
C ALA A 604 -0.28 11.13 -36.58
N ALA A 605 -0.28 11.00 -35.25
CA ALA A 605 -0.93 9.87 -34.59
C ALA A 605 -1.71 10.28 -33.34
N ILE A 606 -2.81 9.56 -33.10
CA ILE A 606 -3.58 9.62 -31.87
C ILE A 606 -3.62 8.21 -31.26
N LYS A 607 -3.38 8.13 -29.95
CA LYS A 607 -3.44 6.90 -29.18
C LYS A 607 -4.38 7.08 -28.01
N ALA A 608 -5.22 6.10 -27.74
CA ALA A 608 -6.09 6.06 -26.58
C ALA A 608 -5.91 4.71 -25.87
N ALA A 609 -5.76 4.73 -24.55
CA ALA A 609 -5.61 3.53 -23.74
C ALA A 609 -6.38 3.63 -22.43
N TYR A 610 -7.21 2.62 -22.15
CA TYR A 610 -7.78 2.40 -20.83
C TYR A 610 -6.87 1.47 -20.05
N ILE A 611 -6.44 1.89 -18.87
CA ILE A 611 -5.51 1.16 -18.00
C ILE A 611 -6.18 0.86 -16.67
N PHE A 612 -6.05 -0.38 -16.24
CA PHE A 612 -6.34 -0.85 -14.89
C PHE A 612 -5.06 -1.46 -14.32
N ASP A 613 -4.64 -1.06 -13.11
CA ASP A 613 -3.50 -1.65 -12.42
C ASP A 613 -3.73 -1.64 -10.90
N ASN A 614 -3.94 -2.83 -10.32
CA ASN A 614 -3.95 -3.02 -8.87
C ASN A 614 -2.83 -3.95 -8.40
N THR A 615 -1.76 -4.04 -9.19
CA THR A 615 -0.61 -4.88 -8.87
C THR A 615 0.20 -4.26 -7.74
N ARG A 616 0.77 -5.13 -6.90
CA ARG A 616 1.62 -4.74 -5.77
C ARG A 616 2.93 -5.52 -5.78
N ASP A 617 4.03 -4.82 -5.56
CA ASP A 617 5.39 -5.37 -5.61
C ASP A 617 5.79 -5.93 -4.24
N VAL A 618 5.96 -7.25 -4.17
CA VAL A 618 6.24 -7.95 -2.89
C VAL A 618 7.73 -8.20 -2.74
N SER A 619 8.38 -8.57 -3.84
CA SER A 619 9.83 -8.67 -3.98
C SER A 619 10.18 -8.49 -5.45
N LEU A 620 11.48 -8.43 -5.78
CA LEU A 620 11.92 -8.28 -7.16
C LEU A 620 11.35 -9.42 -8.02
N ASN A 621 10.61 -9.06 -9.07
CA ASN A 621 9.91 -9.99 -9.97
C ASN A 621 8.76 -10.83 -9.35
N ILE A 622 8.29 -10.49 -8.14
CA ILE A 622 7.12 -11.13 -7.51
C ILE A 622 6.08 -10.06 -7.21
N LYS A 623 4.97 -10.12 -7.93
CA LYS A 623 3.82 -9.22 -7.79
C LYS A 623 2.59 -9.98 -7.33
N TYR A 624 1.59 -9.26 -6.80
CA TYR A 624 0.22 -9.77 -6.63
C TYR A 624 -0.79 -8.82 -7.26
N GLY A 625 -1.86 -9.34 -7.86
CA GLY A 625 -2.95 -8.54 -8.41
C GLY A 625 -3.10 -8.71 -9.92
N THR A 626 -3.72 -7.73 -10.56
CA THR A 626 -4.06 -7.74 -11.98
C THR A 626 -3.75 -6.37 -12.58
N ARG A 627 -3.15 -6.37 -13.77
CA ARG A 627 -3.02 -5.18 -14.60
C ARG A 627 -3.48 -5.49 -16.01
N PHE A 628 -4.17 -4.56 -16.65
CA PHE A 628 -4.48 -4.68 -18.06
C PHE A 628 -4.54 -3.32 -18.75
N LYS A 629 -4.26 -3.33 -20.05
CA LYS A 629 -4.33 -2.20 -20.97
C LYS A 629 -5.18 -2.62 -22.15
N ILE A 630 -6.20 -1.83 -22.49
CA ILE A 630 -6.90 -1.91 -23.78
C ILE A 630 -6.57 -0.62 -24.52
N TYR A 631 -6.16 -0.72 -25.79
CA TYR A 631 -5.67 0.43 -26.53
C TYR A 631 -6.13 0.43 -27.99
N ALA A 632 -6.24 1.64 -28.53
CA ALA A 632 -6.47 1.93 -29.93
C ALA A 632 -5.50 3.03 -30.38
N GLU A 633 -4.92 2.87 -31.57
CA GLU A 633 -3.99 3.83 -32.18
C GLU A 633 -4.40 4.09 -33.62
N GLN A 634 -4.32 5.34 -34.06
CA GLN A 634 -4.45 5.74 -35.46
C GLN A 634 -3.23 6.57 -35.84
N TYR A 635 -2.56 6.20 -36.93
CA TYR A 635 -1.51 6.96 -37.58
C TYR A 635 -2.00 7.37 -38.96
N GLN A 636 -1.72 8.61 -39.33
CA GLN A 636 -2.03 9.19 -40.62
C GLN A 636 -0.75 9.78 -41.19
N LEU A 637 -0.39 9.38 -42.40
CA LEU A 637 0.65 10.06 -43.16
C LEU A 637 0.10 11.44 -43.55
N ALA A 638 0.73 12.49 -43.01
CA ALA A 638 0.38 13.88 -43.26
C ALA A 638 1.10 14.43 -44.49
N TYR A 639 2.35 14.03 -44.72
CA TYR A 639 3.15 14.44 -45.87
C TYR A 639 4.27 13.43 -46.15
N SER A 640 4.57 13.19 -47.42
CA SER A 640 5.73 12.41 -47.89
C SER A 640 6.34 13.12 -49.10
N GLU A 641 7.67 13.12 -49.17
CA GLU A 641 8.42 13.62 -50.35
C GLU A 641 8.41 12.63 -51.52
N VAL A 642 8.05 11.38 -51.27
CA VAL A 642 7.79 10.39 -52.31
C VAL A 642 6.30 10.43 -52.63
N GLU A 643 5.91 10.49 -53.91
CA GLU A 643 4.50 10.42 -54.31
C GLU A 643 3.92 9.08 -53.85
N THR A 644 3.17 9.13 -52.75
CA THR A 644 2.46 7.99 -52.17
C THR A 644 0.99 8.34 -52.00
N ASN A 645 0.10 7.38 -52.23
CA ASN A 645 -1.32 7.50 -51.86
C ASN A 645 -1.46 7.79 -50.36
N SER A 646 -2.60 8.34 -49.93
CA SER A 646 -2.90 8.56 -48.52
C SER A 646 -2.68 7.25 -47.73
N SER A 647 -1.69 7.26 -46.85
CA SER A 647 -1.27 6.09 -46.07
C SER A 647 -1.74 6.23 -44.63
N ASP A 648 -2.31 5.18 -44.06
CA ASP A 648 -2.87 5.16 -42.71
C ASP A 648 -2.68 3.79 -42.05
N LEU A 649 -2.61 3.82 -40.72
CA LEU A 649 -2.46 2.64 -39.88
C LEU A 649 -3.37 2.78 -38.66
N SER A 650 -4.26 1.83 -38.49
CA SER A 650 -5.06 1.63 -37.29
C SER A 650 -4.58 0.38 -36.54
N VAL A 651 -4.53 0.46 -35.22
CA VAL A 651 -4.21 -0.66 -34.35
C VAL A 651 -5.21 -0.71 -33.20
N VAL A 652 -5.74 -1.89 -32.91
CA VAL A 652 -6.49 -2.17 -31.68
C VAL A 652 -5.86 -3.35 -30.96
N GLY A 653 -5.80 -3.31 -29.64
CA GLY A 653 -5.19 -4.41 -28.89
C GLY A 653 -5.45 -4.36 -27.39
N PHE A 654 -5.03 -5.43 -26.74
CA PHE A 654 -5.11 -5.59 -25.30
C PHE A 654 -3.88 -6.35 -24.77
N ASP A 655 -3.51 -6.06 -23.53
CA ASP A 655 -2.50 -6.81 -22.76
C ASP A 655 -3.03 -6.90 -21.32
N ALA A 656 -3.20 -8.11 -20.80
CA ALA A 656 -3.66 -8.38 -19.45
C ALA A 656 -2.71 -9.36 -18.75
N ARG A 657 -2.38 -9.05 -17.49
CA ARG A 657 -1.51 -9.86 -16.64
C ARG A 657 -2.15 -10.06 -15.26
N HIS A 658 -2.06 -11.28 -14.74
CA HIS A 658 -2.56 -11.64 -13.42
C HIS A 658 -1.50 -12.39 -12.61
N TYR A 659 -1.31 -11.99 -11.35
CA TYR A 659 -0.35 -12.58 -10.42
C TYR A 659 -1.09 -13.09 -9.18
N GLN A 660 -1.11 -14.40 -9.04
CA GLN A 660 -1.84 -15.09 -7.98
C GLN A 660 -0.86 -15.70 -6.98
N LYS A 661 -1.01 -15.35 -5.71
CA LYS A 661 -0.32 -16.04 -4.61
C LYS A 661 -0.83 -17.47 -4.53
N LEU A 662 0.06 -18.45 -4.68
CA LEU A 662 -0.25 -19.86 -4.45
C LEU A 662 0.02 -20.22 -2.98
N HIS A 663 1.27 -20.02 -2.52
CA HIS A 663 1.66 -20.31 -1.15
C HIS A 663 2.91 -19.53 -0.74
N LYS A 664 2.91 -18.88 0.44
CA LYS A 664 3.97 -17.93 0.85
C LYS A 664 4.36 -16.97 -0.29
N GLU A 665 5.59 -17.03 -0.81
CA GLU A 665 6.11 -16.23 -1.93
C GLU A 665 6.03 -16.95 -3.30
N ILE A 666 5.52 -18.19 -3.36
CA ILE A 666 5.28 -18.90 -4.63
C ILE A 666 4.07 -18.28 -5.34
N ILE A 667 4.25 -17.94 -6.62
CA ILE A 667 3.23 -17.28 -7.43
C ILE A 667 2.98 -17.97 -8.75
N TYR A 668 1.74 -17.87 -9.21
CA TYR A 668 1.35 -18.09 -10.59
C TYR A 668 1.26 -16.74 -11.30
N VAL A 669 1.77 -16.68 -12.54
CA VAL A 669 1.70 -15.52 -13.42
C VAL A 669 1.07 -15.92 -14.74
N GLY A 670 -0.01 -15.26 -15.11
CA GLY A 670 -0.63 -15.41 -16.43
C GLY A 670 -0.59 -14.09 -17.18
N ARG A 671 -0.25 -14.13 -18.48
CA ARG A 671 -0.36 -13.01 -19.42
C ARG A 671 -1.16 -13.46 -20.63
N ILE A 672 -2.00 -12.56 -21.13
CA ILE A 672 -2.61 -12.66 -22.47
C ILE A 672 -2.43 -11.31 -23.16
N ALA A 673 -1.94 -11.34 -24.38
CA ALA A 673 -1.80 -10.15 -25.22
C ALA A 673 -2.28 -10.46 -26.62
N GLY A 674 -2.91 -9.49 -27.27
CA GLY A 674 -3.33 -9.62 -28.65
C GLY A 674 -3.55 -8.28 -29.29
N SER A 675 -3.31 -8.22 -30.60
CA SER A 675 -3.52 -7.00 -31.36
C SER A 675 -3.87 -7.31 -32.80
N LYS A 676 -4.62 -6.39 -33.40
CA LYS A 676 -5.05 -6.40 -34.79
C LYS A 676 -4.71 -5.05 -35.41
N SER A 677 -4.10 -5.09 -36.58
CA SER A 677 -3.75 -3.93 -37.38
C SER A 677 -4.47 -3.93 -38.73
N PHE A 678 -4.91 -2.75 -39.16
CA PHE A 678 -5.62 -2.52 -40.41
C PHE A 678 -5.33 -1.09 -40.90
N GLY A 679 -5.83 -0.72 -42.09
CA GLY A 679 -5.47 0.52 -42.80
C GLY A 679 -4.80 0.20 -44.13
N THR A 680 -4.39 1.22 -44.86
CA THR A 680 -3.67 1.08 -46.13
C THR A 680 -2.22 0.60 -45.96
N ASN A 681 -1.63 0.84 -44.78
CA ASN A 681 -0.28 0.41 -44.41
C ASN A 681 -0.26 -0.31 -43.05
N PRO A 682 -0.75 -1.56 -42.97
CA PRO A 682 -0.83 -2.27 -41.69
C PRO A 682 0.55 -2.55 -41.07
N LEU A 683 0.53 -2.87 -39.78
CA LEU A 683 1.67 -3.29 -38.97
C LEU A 683 1.84 -4.81 -39.09
N VAL A 684 3.05 -5.29 -39.39
CA VAL A 684 3.39 -6.71 -39.28
C VAL A 684 3.88 -7.03 -37.87
N TYR A 685 3.33 -8.08 -37.28
CA TYR A 685 3.75 -8.65 -36.01
C TYR A 685 4.58 -9.91 -36.24
N TYR A 686 5.76 -9.96 -35.65
CA TYR A 686 6.61 -11.15 -35.64
C TYR A 686 6.47 -11.88 -34.30
N LEU A 687 5.82 -13.04 -34.31
CA LEU A 687 5.73 -13.92 -33.14
C LEU A 687 7.05 -14.68 -32.96
N GLY A 688 7.48 -14.86 -31.71
CA GLY A 688 8.68 -15.65 -31.39
C GLY A 688 9.68 -14.93 -30.50
N GLY A 689 10.51 -15.69 -29.80
CA GLY A 689 11.56 -15.18 -28.93
C GLY A 689 11.06 -14.48 -27.66
N VAL A 690 11.95 -13.69 -27.05
CA VAL A 690 11.66 -12.92 -25.83
C VAL A 690 12.11 -11.46 -25.92
N ASP A 691 11.49 -10.61 -25.11
CA ASP A 691 11.93 -9.23 -24.90
C ASP A 691 13.32 -9.17 -24.25
N GLU A 692 14.15 -8.23 -24.72
CA GLU A 692 15.54 -8.03 -24.28
C GLU A 692 16.42 -9.29 -24.33
N TRP A 693 16.20 -10.15 -25.32
CA TRP A 693 17.09 -11.29 -25.56
C TRP A 693 18.50 -10.81 -25.93
N TRP A 694 19.51 -11.42 -25.32
CA TRP A 694 20.92 -11.06 -25.49
C TRP A 694 21.51 -11.43 -26.86
N LYS A 695 21.03 -12.48 -27.52
CA LYS A 695 21.55 -12.90 -28.83
C LYS A 695 21.05 -11.92 -29.90
N SER A 696 21.91 -11.53 -30.85
CA SER A 696 21.58 -10.57 -31.91
C SER A 696 20.97 -11.19 -33.17
N ASP A 697 21.17 -12.49 -33.37
CA ASP A 697 20.67 -13.26 -34.52
C ASP A 697 19.50 -14.15 -34.08
N LEU A 698 18.29 -13.62 -34.29
CA LEU A 698 17.06 -14.08 -33.67
C LEU A 698 15.93 -14.33 -34.66
N PHE A 699 16.14 -14.19 -35.97
CA PHE A 699 15.05 -14.20 -36.94
C PHE A 699 15.03 -15.51 -37.74
N ASP A 700 13.85 -16.12 -37.83
CA ASP A 700 13.61 -17.26 -38.70
C ASP A 700 13.31 -16.76 -40.12
N GLU A 701 14.23 -17.01 -41.04
CA GLU A 701 14.08 -16.68 -42.46
C GLU A 701 13.28 -17.74 -43.24
N SER A 702 12.99 -18.90 -42.65
CA SER A 702 12.26 -19.98 -43.32
C SER A 702 10.76 -19.72 -43.41
N THR A 703 10.21 -18.95 -42.46
CA THR A 703 8.80 -18.56 -42.48
C THR A 703 8.61 -17.35 -43.40
N PRO A 704 7.87 -17.49 -44.51
CA PRO A 704 7.70 -16.41 -45.50
C PRO A 704 6.92 -15.23 -44.91
N ILE A 705 7.25 -14.03 -45.38
CA ILE A 705 6.49 -12.80 -45.11
C ILE A 705 5.68 -12.47 -46.36
N ASP A 706 4.39 -12.15 -46.19
CA ASP A 706 3.53 -11.78 -47.32
C ASP A 706 3.90 -10.39 -47.85
N ASN A 707 4.71 -10.37 -48.91
CA ASN A 707 5.10 -9.13 -49.57
C ASN A 707 3.99 -8.53 -50.46
N THR A 708 2.84 -9.18 -50.60
CA THR A 708 1.67 -8.57 -51.26
C THR A 708 0.96 -7.56 -50.36
N GLN A 709 1.14 -7.66 -49.04
CA GLN A 709 0.68 -6.66 -48.09
C GLN A 709 1.60 -5.45 -48.09
N ASN A 710 1.02 -4.26 -48.10
CA ASN A 710 1.75 -3.00 -48.06
C ASN A 710 2.13 -2.61 -46.61
N TYR A 711 2.92 -3.44 -45.91
CA TYR A 711 3.28 -3.16 -44.52
C TYR A 711 4.04 -1.84 -44.36
N GLY A 712 3.54 -0.93 -43.52
CA GLY A 712 4.23 0.33 -43.21
C GLY A 712 5.17 0.24 -42.01
N PHE A 713 4.84 -0.64 -41.06
CA PHE A 713 5.54 -0.75 -39.80
C PHE A 713 5.72 -2.21 -39.38
N GLN A 714 6.62 -2.46 -38.43
CA GLN A 714 6.86 -3.77 -37.82
C GLN A 714 6.99 -3.71 -36.29
N ALA A 715 6.56 -4.79 -35.62
CA ALA A 715 6.64 -4.97 -34.16
C ALA A 715 6.86 -6.45 -33.78
N LEU A 716 7.43 -6.67 -32.59
CA LEU A 716 7.54 -8.00 -32.00
C LEU A 716 6.26 -8.37 -31.22
N ALA A 717 5.78 -9.60 -31.44
CA ALA A 717 4.79 -10.27 -30.61
C ALA A 717 5.50 -11.24 -29.65
N ALA A 718 6.11 -10.69 -28.61
CA ALA A 718 6.77 -11.44 -27.54
C ALA A 718 5.84 -11.56 -26.30
N ASN A 719 5.98 -12.60 -25.46
CA ASN A 719 7.01 -13.64 -25.46
C ASN A 719 6.46 -14.95 -26.02
N MET A 720 7.22 -15.64 -26.87
CA MET A 720 6.89 -16.99 -27.35
C MET A 720 8.18 -17.83 -27.32
N ARG A 721 8.47 -18.42 -26.16
CA ARG A 721 9.72 -19.15 -25.91
C ARG A 721 9.75 -20.49 -26.64
N GLY A 722 10.95 -20.94 -27.01
CA GLY A 722 11.16 -22.18 -27.77
C GLY A 722 11.37 -21.94 -29.27
N PHE A 723 11.13 -20.72 -29.75
CA PHE A 723 11.26 -20.36 -31.16
C PHE A 723 12.09 -19.09 -31.37
N LEU A 724 12.70 -18.98 -32.55
CA LEU A 724 13.24 -17.72 -33.06
C LEU A 724 12.07 -16.76 -33.36
N GLN A 725 12.35 -15.47 -33.46
CA GLN A 725 11.40 -14.47 -33.96
C GLN A 725 10.98 -14.84 -35.38
N ASN A 726 9.74 -14.50 -35.76
CA ASN A 726 9.15 -14.82 -37.06
C ASN A 726 8.76 -16.30 -37.27
N ILE A 727 8.58 -17.09 -36.20
CA ILE A 727 7.98 -18.43 -36.36
C ILE A 727 6.55 -18.35 -36.93
N ARG A 728 5.82 -17.27 -36.61
CA ARG A 728 4.55 -16.88 -37.24
C ARG A 728 4.57 -15.37 -37.44
N ASN A 729 3.93 -14.88 -38.50
CA ASN A 729 3.79 -13.45 -38.75
C ASN A 729 2.43 -13.09 -39.33
N GLY A 730 2.06 -11.82 -39.20
CA GLY A 730 0.85 -11.27 -39.79
C GLY A 730 0.43 -9.95 -39.15
N ASN A 731 -0.70 -9.39 -39.61
CA ASN A 731 -1.25 -8.15 -39.04
C ASN A 731 -2.13 -8.38 -37.80
N ASN A 732 -2.31 -9.64 -37.40
CA ASN A 732 -2.99 -10.03 -36.17
C ASN A 732 -2.09 -10.96 -35.36
N PHE A 733 -2.15 -10.87 -34.04
CA PHE A 733 -1.54 -11.88 -33.17
C PHE A 733 -2.31 -12.03 -31.86
N VAL A 734 -2.17 -13.21 -31.25
CA VAL A 734 -2.54 -13.48 -29.86
C VAL A 734 -1.47 -14.37 -29.24
N VAL A 735 -1.09 -14.07 -28.00
CA VAL A 735 -0.15 -14.86 -27.21
C VAL A 735 -0.64 -14.97 -25.76
N ILE A 736 -0.46 -16.15 -25.19
CA ILE A 736 -0.76 -16.49 -23.80
C ILE A 736 0.50 -17.05 -23.17
N ASN A 737 0.90 -16.51 -22.02
CA ASN A 737 2.05 -16.98 -21.26
C ASN A 737 1.61 -17.35 -19.86
N ASN A 738 2.08 -18.50 -19.37
CA ASN A 738 1.83 -18.97 -18.01
C ASN A 738 3.17 -19.30 -17.35
N GLU A 739 3.35 -18.87 -16.12
CA GLU A 739 4.54 -19.17 -15.33
C GLU A 739 4.19 -19.49 -13.88
N ILE A 740 4.95 -20.41 -13.29
CA ILE A 740 5.01 -20.62 -11.85
C ILE A 740 6.40 -20.18 -11.40
N ARG A 741 6.46 -19.24 -10.45
CA ARG A 741 7.73 -18.72 -9.90
C ARG A 741 7.91 -19.19 -8.46
N ILE A 742 9.04 -19.83 -8.20
CA ILE A 742 9.38 -20.45 -6.92
C ILE A 742 10.65 -19.77 -6.37
N PRO A 743 10.53 -18.79 -5.46
CA PRO A 743 11.68 -18.15 -4.82
C PRO A 743 12.24 -19.03 -3.70
N ILE A 744 13.13 -19.96 -4.05
CA ILE A 744 13.56 -21.07 -3.17
C ILE A 744 14.07 -20.61 -1.82
N PHE A 745 15.06 -19.71 -1.79
CA PHE A 745 15.69 -19.33 -0.52
C PHE A 745 14.78 -18.46 0.34
N SER A 746 14.07 -17.51 -0.27
CA SER A 746 13.09 -16.68 0.45
C SER A 746 11.92 -17.49 1.00
N TYR A 747 11.57 -18.61 0.36
CA TYR A 747 10.53 -19.53 0.84
C TYR A 747 10.98 -20.36 2.06
N LEU A 748 12.23 -20.81 2.07
CA LEU A 748 12.81 -21.69 3.10
C LEU A 748 13.37 -20.93 4.30
N ILE A 749 13.88 -19.72 4.10
CA ILE A 749 14.59 -18.94 5.12
C ILE A 749 13.66 -17.85 5.70
N ASN A 750 13.23 -18.02 6.94
CA ASN A 750 12.37 -17.06 7.65
C ASN A 750 13.16 -15.91 8.34
N ARG A 751 14.33 -15.53 7.83
CA ARG A 751 15.16 -14.42 8.36
C ARG A 751 15.64 -13.51 7.24
N PRO A 752 15.97 -12.23 7.51
CA PRO A 752 16.46 -11.31 6.50
C PRO A 752 17.69 -11.86 5.74
N ILE A 753 17.62 -11.88 4.41
CA ILE A 753 18.70 -12.35 3.53
C ILE A 753 19.46 -11.13 2.99
N GLN A 754 20.72 -10.98 3.40
CA GLN A 754 21.57 -9.86 2.97
C GLN A 754 21.98 -9.97 1.49
N SER A 755 22.26 -11.18 0.99
CA SER A 755 22.67 -11.38 -0.40
C SER A 755 21.50 -11.20 -1.38
N ASP A 756 21.61 -10.19 -2.26
CA ASP A 756 20.64 -9.92 -3.33
C ASP A 756 20.49 -11.10 -4.30
N PHE A 757 21.57 -11.83 -4.57
CA PHE A 757 21.53 -13.02 -5.43
C PHE A 757 20.66 -14.11 -4.80
N VAL A 758 20.91 -14.43 -3.52
CA VAL A 758 20.20 -15.50 -2.81
C VAL A 758 18.75 -15.10 -2.57
N ARG A 759 18.50 -13.84 -2.15
CA ARG A 759 17.15 -13.34 -1.87
C ARG A 759 16.22 -13.40 -3.08
N ASN A 760 16.76 -13.11 -4.28
CA ASN A 760 15.97 -13.02 -5.50
C ASN A 760 16.09 -14.26 -6.40
N PHE A 761 16.75 -15.32 -5.95
CA PHE A 761 16.88 -16.55 -6.72
C PHE A 761 15.53 -17.27 -6.84
N GLN A 762 15.11 -17.55 -8.07
CA GLN A 762 13.83 -18.17 -8.41
C GLN A 762 14.04 -19.29 -9.41
N ILE A 763 13.34 -20.42 -9.22
CA ILE A 763 13.13 -21.43 -10.24
C ILE A 763 11.76 -21.25 -10.86
N ILE A 764 11.66 -21.47 -12.17
CA ILE A 764 10.46 -21.23 -12.94
C ILE A 764 10.12 -22.43 -13.81
N GLY A 765 8.83 -22.73 -13.88
CA GLY A 765 8.24 -23.53 -14.95
C GLY A 765 7.29 -22.65 -15.75
N PHE A 766 7.29 -22.79 -17.08
CA PHE A 766 6.46 -21.97 -17.95
C PHE A 766 5.85 -22.74 -19.12
N GLY A 767 4.75 -22.20 -19.64
CA GLY A 767 4.06 -22.66 -20.85
C GLY A 767 3.47 -21.47 -21.61
N ASP A 768 3.81 -21.39 -22.88
CA ASP A 768 3.46 -20.33 -23.83
C ASP A 768 2.66 -20.92 -24.98
N ILE A 769 1.65 -20.20 -25.47
CA ILE A 769 0.87 -20.56 -26.66
C ILE A 769 0.62 -19.27 -27.44
N GLY A 770 0.82 -19.30 -28.77
CA GLY A 770 0.59 -18.12 -29.58
C GLY A 770 0.40 -18.41 -31.06
N THR A 771 -0.09 -17.40 -31.76
CA THR A 771 -0.21 -17.39 -33.22
C THR A 771 -0.18 -15.95 -33.73
N ALA A 772 0.33 -15.77 -34.95
CA ALA A 772 0.23 -14.54 -35.72
C ALA A 772 -0.21 -14.91 -37.15
N TRP A 773 -1.09 -14.12 -37.73
CA TRP A 773 -1.73 -14.48 -39.01
C TRP A 773 -2.25 -13.28 -39.79
N ILE A 774 -2.49 -13.53 -41.09
CA ILE A 774 -3.19 -12.64 -42.02
C ILE A 774 -4.60 -13.20 -42.27
N GLY A 775 -5.58 -12.30 -42.43
CA GLY A 775 -6.96 -12.66 -42.75
C GLY A 775 -7.90 -12.67 -41.54
N SER A 776 -9.04 -13.35 -41.70
CA SER A 776 -10.12 -13.37 -40.70
C SER A 776 -9.83 -14.28 -39.50
N SER A 777 -9.02 -15.32 -39.69
CA SER A 777 -8.63 -16.28 -38.66
C SER A 777 -7.26 -16.89 -38.95
N PRO A 778 -6.59 -17.53 -37.98
CA PRO A 778 -5.32 -18.22 -38.22
C PRO A 778 -5.40 -19.31 -39.31
N PHE A 779 -6.59 -19.87 -39.54
CA PHE A 779 -6.84 -20.97 -40.46
C PHE A 779 -7.41 -20.50 -41.82
N SER A 780 -7.44 -19.19 -42.11
CA SER A 780 -7.92 -18.73 -43.42
C SER A 780 -6.91 -18.97 -44.53
N ASP A 781 -7.41 -19.14 -45.75
CA ASP A 781 -6.58 -19.34 -46.96
C ASP A 781 -5.67 -18.15 -47.27
N ASP A 782 -6.06 -16.94 -46.82
CA ASP A 782 -5.27 -15.71 -46.93
C ASP A 782 -3.96 -15.76 -46.12
N ASN A 783 -3.82 -16.71 -45.19
CA ASN A 783 -2.63 -16.83 -44.36
C ASN A 783 -1.52 -17.57 -45.12
N PRO A 784 -0.34 -16.94 -45.38
CA PRO A 784 0.73 -17.52 -46.20
C PRO A 784 1.28 -18.85 -45.69
N ILE A 785 1.09 -19.15 -44.40
CA ILE A 785 1.53 -20.42 -43.82
C ILE A 785 0.62 -21.61 -44.19
N ASN A 786 -0.63 -21.33 -44.56
CA ASN A 786 -1.63 -22.32 -44.94
C ASN A 786 -1.58 -22.63 -46.44
N ASN A 787 -1.04 -21.73 -47.26
CA ASN A 787 -0.96 -21.89 -48.72
C ASN A 787 0.42 -21.43 -49.24
N GLU A 788 1.20 -22.35 -49.81
CA GLU A 788 2.49 -22.02 -50.42
C GLU A 788 2.35 -22.06 -51.95
N SER A 789 2.80 -21.00 -52.63
CA SER A 789 2.86 -20.95 -54.08
C SER A 789 4.31 -21.00 -54.56
N LYS A 790 4.64 -21.98 -55.38
CA LYS A 790 5.94 -22.10 -56.04
C LYS A 790 5.78 -21.86 -57.53
N THR A 791 6.49 -20.86 -58.04
CA THR A 791 6.56 -20.58 -59.48
C THR A 791 7.86 -21.13 -60.05
N THR A 792 7.75 -22.05 -61.01
CA THR A 792 8.91 -22.57 -61.78
C THR A 792 8.65 -22.34 -63.27
N GLY A 793 9.38 -21.40 -63.88
CA GLY A 793 9.13 -20.99 -65.26
C GLY A 793 7.79 -20.27 -65.42
N SER A 794 6.94 -20.74 -66.33
CA SER A 794 5.59 -20.21 -66.58
C SER A 794 4.47 -20.90 -65.78
N ILE A 795 4.81 -21.81 -64.86
CA ILE A 795 3.85 -22.57 -64.04
C ILE A 795 3.95 -22.11 -62.59
N THR A 796 2.83 -21.66 -62.03
CA THR A 796 2.67 -21.43 -60.57
C THR A 796 1.84 -22.58 -60.01
N VAL A 797 2.42 -23.34 -59.08
CA VAL A 797 1.72 -24.38 -58.33
C VAL A 797 1.46 -23.85 -56.93
N THR A 798 0.19 -23.70 -56.56
CA THR A 798 -0.23 -23.40 -55.19
C THR A 798 -0.72 -24.69 -54.55
N TYR A 799 -0.15 -25.05 -53.41
CA TYR A 799 -0.61 -26.18 -52.61
C TYR A 799 -0.95 -25.74 -51.19
N GLU A 800 -2.00 -26.37 -50.66
CA GLU A 800 -2.41 -26.20 -49.27
C GLU A 800 -1.40 -26.93 -48.37
N ASN A 801 -0.91 -26.22 -47.36
CA ASN A 801 0.05 -26.72 -46.40
C ASN A 801 -0.68 -27.09 -45.11
N ILE A 802 -0.43 -28.28 -44.58
CA ILE A 802 -1.10 -28.82 -43.37
C ILE A 802 -0.36 -28.35 -42.10
N ASN A 803 0.10 -27.10 -42.10
CA ASN A 803 0.78 -26.52 -40.94
C ASN A 803 -0.28 -26.01 -39.94
N ASP A 804 -0.08 -26.31 -38.65
CA ASP A 804 -0.88 -25.73 -37.59
C ASP A 804 -0.41 -24.28 -37.35
N PRO A 805 -1.28 -23.27 -37.54
CA PRO A 805 -0.91 -21.88 -37.32
C PRO A 805 -0.68 -21.56 -35.84
N ILE A 806 -1.07 -22.44 -34.92
CA ILE A 806 -0.85 -22.30 -33.48
C ILE A 806 0.45 -22.99 -33.09
N VAL A 807 1.31 -22.27 -32.37
CA VAL A 807 2.55 -22.80 -31.82
C VAL A 807 2.53 -22.74 -30.30
N GLY A 808 3.17 -23.71 -29.66
CA GLY A 808 3.29 -23.82 -28.22
C GLY A 808 4.75 -23.91 -27.79
N GLY A 809 5.05 -23.52 -26.56
CA GLY A 809 6.40 -23.57 -26.03
C GLY A 809 6.37 -23.82 -24.54
N PHE A 810 7.24 -24.67 -24.02
CA PHE A 810 7.28 -24.94 -22.58
C PHE A 810 8.71 -25.14 -22.12
N GLY A 811 8.94 -25.00 -20.82
CA GLY A 811 10.28 -25.16 -20.30
C GLY A 811 10.45 -24.76 -18.85
N THR A 812 11.70 -24.63 -18.48
CA THR A 812 12.13 -24.25 -17.12
C THR A 812 13.21 -23.20 -17.18
N GLY A 813 13.34 -22.40 -16.12
CA GLY A 813 14.34 -21.36 -16.06
C GLY A 813 14.71 -20.97 -14.64
N VAL A 814 15.79 -20.19 -14.55
CA VAL A 814 16.28 -19.61 -13.30
C VAL A 814 16.32 -18.10 -13.45
N ARG A 815 15.89 -17.38 -12.41
CA ARG A 815 16.01 -15.93 -12.32
C ARG A 815 16.72 -15.52 -11.07
N THR A 816 17.52 -14.45 -11.14
CA THR A 816 18.16 -13.87 -9.97
C THR A 816 18.69 -12.47 -10.28
N LYS A 817 19.09 -11.73 -9.24
CA LYS A 817 19.82 -10.48 -9.39
C LYS A 817 21.32 -10.73 -9.37
N LEU A 818 22.01 -10.42 -10.46
CA LEU A 818 23.45 -10.58 -10.64
C LEU A 818 24.07 -9.22 -11.03
N LEU A 819 25.07 -8.76 -10.26
CA LEU A 819 25.79 -7.51 -10.52
C LEU A 819 24.87 -6.26 -10.69
N GLY A 820 23.75 -6.23 -9.98
CA GLY A 820 22.76 -5.15 -10.07
C GLY A 820 21.66 -5.37 -11.12
N TYR A 821 21.84 -6.30 -12.06
CA TYR A 821 20.88 -6.62 -13.11
C TYR A 821 20.02 -7.82 -12.74
N PHE A 822 18.76 -7.82 -13.16
CA PHE A 822 17.91 -9.00 -13.05
C PHE A 822 18.12 -9.87 -14.28
N ALA A 823 18.62 -11.08 -14.08
CA ALA A 823 19.00 -12.00 -15.13
C ALA A 823 18.01 -13.17 -15.20
N ARG A 824 17.62 -13.55 -16.42
CA ARG A 824 16.75 -14.69 -16.73
C ARG A 824 17.50 -15.67 -17.61
N PHE A 825 17.56 -16.92 -17.18
CA PHE A 825 18.11 -18.04 -17.94
C PHE A 825 17.01 -19.08 -18.13
N ASP A 826 16.43 -19.15 -19.32
CA ASP A 826 15.33 -20.05 -19.66
C ASP A 826 15.82 -21.13 -20.64
N CYS A 827 15.34 -22.37 -20.46
CA CYS A 827 15.54 -23.51 -21.34
C CYS A 827 14.16 -23.93 -21.85
N ALA A 828 13.92 -23.80 -23.16
CA ALA A 828 12.60 -23.93 -23.76
C ALA A 828 12.59 -24.95 -24.90
N TRP A 829 11.51 -25.73 -25.00
CA TRP A 829 11.19 -26.58 -26.15
C TRP A 829 10.01 -25.96 -26.90
N GLY A 830 10.11 -25.91 -28.22
CA GLY A 830 9.00 -25.53 -29.10
C GLY A 830 8.11 -26.73 -29.39
N VAL A 831 6.82 -26.47 -29.62
CA VAL A 831 5.82 -27.41 -30.09
C VAL A 831 5.19 -26.81 -31.34
N GLU A 832 5.48 -27.39 -32.49
CA GLU A 832 4.98 -26.98 -33.80
C GLU A 832 4.38 -28.19 -34.49
N ASN A 833 3.18 -28.05 -35.06
CA ASN A 833 2.45 -29.14 -35.72
C ASN A 833 2.26 -30.38 -34.82
N GLY A 834 2.11 -30.17 -33.50
CA GLY A 834 2.02 -31.24 -32.51
C GLY A 834 3.34 -31.98 -32.21
N VAL A 835 4.46 -31.55 -32.80
CA VAL A 835 5.79 -32.16 -32.63
C VAL A 835 6.66 -31.26 -31.74
N ILE A 836 7.34 -31.87 -30.78
CA ILE A 836 8.27 -31.17 -29.89
C ILE A 836 9.64 -31.08 -30.59
N THR A 837 10.27 -29.91 -30.54
CA THR A 837 11.62 -29.70 -31.07
C THR A 837 12.65 -30.61 -30.38
N ASP A 838 13.51 -31.29 -31.15
CA ASP A 838 14.51 -32.24 -30.61
C ASP A 838 15.51 -31.61 -29.63
N LYS A 839 15.87 -30.34 -29.84
CA LYS A 839 16.86 -29.62 -29.05
C LYS A 839 16.21 -28.47 -28.30
N PRO A 840 16.53 -28.28 -27.00
CA PRO A 840 16.09 -27.10 -26.29
C PRO A 840 16.80 -25.86 -26.78
N MET A 841 16.08 -24.74 -26.72
CA MET A 841 16.59 -23.40 -26.94
C MET A 841 16.95 -22.76 -25.60
N PHE A 842 18.20 -22.29 -25.49
CA PHE A 842 18.66 -21.55 -24.32
C PHE A 842 18.49 -20.05 -24.55
N ILE A 843 17.85 -19.39 -23.58
CA ILE A 843 17.46 -17.99 -23.66
C ILE A 843 18.07 -17.25 -22.47
N PHE A 844 18.77 -16.16 -22.76
CA PHE A 844 19.29 -15.24 -21.75
C PHE A 844 18.73 -13.84 -21.99
N SER A 845 18.06 -13.28 -20.99
CA SER A 845 17.48 -11.92 -21.06
C SER A 845 17.65 -11.16 -19.74
N LEU A 846 17.61 -9.84 -19.83
CA LEU A 846 17.68 -8.93 -18.69
C LEU A 846 16.32 -8.31 -18.31
N SER A 847 15.25 -8.80 -18.94
CA SER A 847 13.90 -8.32 -18.68
C SER A 847 13.43 -8.73 -17.28
N LEU A 848 12.64 -7.88 -16.64
CA LEU A 848 12.03 -8.22 -15.36
C LEU A 848 10.91 -9.24 -15.57
N ASP A 849 9.93 -8.96 -16.42
CA ASP A 849 8.66 -9.69 -16.47
C ASP A 849 8.32 -10.20 -17.86
N ILE A 850 7.31 -11.08 -17.95
CA ILE A 850 6.79 -11.60 -19.23
C ILE A 850 5.73 -10.73 -19.89
#